data_AF-A0A0D3L187-F1
#
_entry.id   AF-A0A0D3L187-F1
#
_cell.length_a   1.000
_cell.length_b   1.000
_cell.length_c   1.000
_cell.angle_alpha   90.00
_cell.angle_beta   90.00
_cell.angle_gamma   90.00
#
_symmetry.space_group_name_H-M   'P 1'
#
loop_
_entity.id
_entity.type
_entity.pdbx_description
1 polymer ?
#
loop_
_entity_poly.entity_id
_entity_poly.type
_entity_poly.pdbx_seq_one_letter_code
_entity_poly.pdbx_strand_id
1 'polypeptide(L)'
;MASEPGRVPHLAQARLSAAWRGHAIRRATLTQVAALVAKPSLQVSRQVQRAALPRDHEGKLLPLSCSIDCFKVFGSGVYSYMEWQRFMFVTFSLAFAVVLPSMVSNVSGSNLENASWLTKGSLGDVKAAAINASYGAVELIVLSIFVISLFRGRDIIAAAKDQVDHYDPEEAPEETTVWLRGLPPRIQAAVLQSQLECFGECTQVVLARKDGVLLKRLSARQHLLENLQHLTALLYLSRQAERCRQGSARRELLRPVLELLDRVGQTASADDLLAKEEEARRELAEHDSITARLSRQAYDGTGDAFATFSKAEQARRCIEAIAISSRPHRRARVPRKAKVGIEAPVPSLPTLPSGVTAQRAPAPSDILWEGLATPARERLWRQVVSTTITMLIAGTGTAIIAFITWANDKNGGLLSDALPRDRGGFSGLIMDLLAVLLLQALPCIFGNLILFASTPVLADVLERHPTYSDREASVFAKLLFFQVVNTVASAMIFLSVTGGIFGRSWYSLGGATVATVMGPLGDALVIPTLLDWISLNTPIRRYLLAPRQKTQQRMDRLFIKDSDLYLAFRIQLAGKFVVVCLVFGSALPILYLFGALFFSYGMLIDRHNLLRNQCPPPRTFPKLTWRAHTTVFPLAIVGHVCMTPIFFHHLALSDARELLSLPPPSSSIPVHAPAPPPPVLATDNFSTAVIFSIVLAVVAALVILVYRFGRTHLHLDESTVQRAVDVAEDAVEQTIKRAASGAQSLFDRAPLLA
;
A
#
# COMPACT_ATOMS: atom_id res chain seq x y z
N MET A 1 40.51 84.76 -12.16
CA MET A 1 41.29 83.61 -12.68
C MET A 1 40.90 82.38 -11.88
N ALA A 2 39.91 81.64 -12.37
CA ALA A 2 39.36 80.45 -11.72
C ALA A 2 39.97 79.20 -12.39
N SER A 3 40.49 78.28 -11.58
CA SER A 3 41.09 77.01 -11.98
C SER A 3 40.02 75.96 -12.26
N GLU A 4 40.03 75.40 -13.47
CA GLU A 4 39.16 74.29 -13.87
C GLU A 4 39.60 72.95 -13.22
N PRO A 5 38.67 72.19 -12.62
CA PRO A 5 38.96 70.85 -12.12
C PRO A 5 38.75 69.77 -13.19
N GLY A 6 39.85 69.11 -13.56
CA GLY A 6 39.94 67.64 -13.54
C GLY A 6 39.17 66.83 -14.60
N ARG A 7 39.68 66.76 -15.82
CA ARG A 7 39.46 65.60 -16.71
C ARG A 7 40.29 64.41 -16.21
N VAL A 8 39.68 63.50 -15.45
CA VAL A 8 40.26 62.15 -15.26
C VAL A 8 40.21 61.45 -16.63
N PRO A 9 41.32 60.91 -17.15
CA PRO A 9 41.34 60.34 -18.50
C PRO A 9 40.44 59.11 -18.54
N HIS A 10 39.53 59.04 -19.53
CA HIS A 10 38.60 57.94 -19.81
C HIS A 10 39.23 56.53 -19.69
N LEU A 11 40.52 56.42 -19.97
CA LEU A 11 41.33 55.19 -19.81
C LEU A 11 41.46 54.71 -18.36
N ALA A 12 41.60 55.62 -17.39
CA ALA A 12 41.65 55.28 -15.98
C ALA A 12 40.28 54.76 -15.48
N GLN A 13 39.20 55.39 -15.91
CA GLN A 13 37.83 54.97 -15.57
C GLN A 13 37.45 53.64 -16.23
N ALA A 14 37.86 53.40 -17.48
CA ALA A 14 37.70 52.11 -18.14
C ALA A 14 38.49 50.99 -17.42
N ARG A 15 39.75 51.24 -17.05
CA ARG A 15 40.57 50.31 -16.25
C ARG A 15 39.97 50.02 -14.87
N LEU A 16 39.44 51.04 -14.19
CA LEU A 16 38.73 50.88 -12.92
C LEU A 16 37.44 50.05 -13.09
N SER A 17 36.65 50.30 -14.12
CA SER A 17 35.42 49.54 -14.39
C SER A 17 35.69 48.08 -14.77
N ALA A 18 36.78 47.80 -15.49
CA ALA A 18 37.20 46.45 -15.84
C ALA A 18 37.77 45.71 -14.62
N ALA A 19 38.56 46.39 -13.80
CA ALA A 19 39.04 45.86 -12.53
C ALA A 19 37.89 45.55 -11.57
N TRP A 20 36.90 46.44 -11.48
CA TRP A 20 35.71 46.28 -10.63
C TRP A 20 34.78 45.17 -11.12
N ARG A 21 34.47 45.09 -12.42
CA ARG A 21 33.71 43.97 -13.01
C ARG A 21 34.43 42.64 -12.84
N GLY A 22 35.74 42.61 -13.06
CA GLY A 22 36.57 41.44 -12.79
C GLY A 22 36.60 41.08 -11.30
N HIS A 23 36.50 42.05 -10.39
CA HIS A 23 36.42 41.80 -8.95
C HIS A 23 35.04 41.27 -8.54
N ALA A 24 33.96 41.86 -9.04
CA ALA A 24 32.58 41.46 -8.77
C ALA A 24 32.27 40.07 -9.30
N ILE A 25 32.67 39.75 -10.54
CA ILE A 25 32.55 38.42 -11.12
C ILE A 25 33.37 37.41 -10.31
N ARG A 26 34.64 37.72 -10.00
CA ARG A 26 35.46 36.84 -9.15
C ARG A 26 34.85 36.62 -7.77
N ARG A 27 34.24 37.63 -7.16
CA ARG A 27 33.55 37.50 -5.88
C ARG A 27 32.31 36.63 -6.01
N ALA A 28 31.47 36.84 -7.02
CA ALA A 28 30.29 36.03 -7.30
C ALA A 28 30.65 34.56 -7.60
N THR A 29 31.66 34.32 -8.43
CA THR A 29 32.20 32.98 -8.71
C THR A 29 32.78 32.35 -7.44
N LEU A 30 33.56 33.10 -6.65
CA LEU A 30 34.05 32.61 -5.37
C LEU A 30 32.91 32.30 -4.41
N THR A 31 31.82 33.07 -4.39
CA THR A 31 30.65 32.78 -3.56
C THR A 31 29.90 31.54 -4.04
N GLN A 32 29.73 31.34 -5.35
CA GLN A 32 29.12 30.13 -5.91
C GLN A 32 29.99 28.89 -5.69
N VAL A 33 31.29 28.98 -5.95
CA VAL A 33 32.24 27.90 -5.71
C VAL A 33 32.39 27.61 -4.21
N ALA A 34 32.46 28.64 -3.38
CA ALA A 34 32.42 28.47 -1.93
C ALA A 34 31.09 27.87 -1.48
N ALA A 35 29.95 28.14 -2.12
CA ALA A 35 28.69 27.46 -1.81
C ALA A 35 28.69 25.98 -2.23
N LEU A 36 29.37 25.63 -3.33
CA LEU A 36 29.52 24.24 -3.79
C LEU A 36 30.47 23.42 -2.92
N VAL A 37 31.48 24.05 -2.31
CA VAL A 37 32.49 23.40 -1.44
C VAL A 37 32.22 23.62 0.05
N ALA A 38 31.38 24.60 0.40
CA ALA A 38 31.02 24.86 1.79
C ALA A 38 30.52 23.58 2.42
N LYS A 39 30.93 23.38 3.67
CA LYS A 39 30.37 22.30 4.47
C LYS A 39 28.85 22.38 4.35
N PRO A 40 28.20 21.31 3.88
CA PRO A 40 26.76 21.31 3.72
C PRO A 40 26.08 21.82 5.00
N SER A 41 25.13 22.74 4.86
CA SER A 41 24.40 23.34 5.97
C SER A 41 23.08 22.59 6.23
N LEU A 42 22.95 22.02 7.42
CA LEU A 42 21.70 21.39 7.87
C LEU A 42 20.55 22.40 7.91
N GLN A 43 20.83 23.69 8.13
CA GLN A 43 19.80 24.73 8.11
C GLN A 43 19.25 24.92 6.69
N VAL A 44 20.11 24.89 5.67
CA VAL A 44 19.68 24.98 4.27
C VAL A 44 18.84 23.76 3.91
N SER A 45 19.24 22.54 4.27
CA SER A 45 18.41 21.35 4.02
C SER A 45 17.06 21.38 4.73
N ARG A 46 17.00 21.93 5.95
CA ARG A 46 15.73 22.17 6.66
C ARG A 46 14.87 23.21 5.93
N GLN A 47 15.46 24.25 5.35
CA GLN A 47 14.74 25.24 4.55
C GLN A 47 14.21 24.63 3.25
N VAL A 48 15.04 23.87 2.52
CA VAL A 48 14.63 23.14 1.31
C VAL A 48 13.47 22.20 1.62
N GLN A 49 13.58 21.42 2.70
CA GLN A 49 12.48 20.59 3.17
C GLN A 49 11.21 21.40 3.46
N ARG A 50 11.30 22.48 4.24
CA ARG A 50 10.14 23.34 4.57
C ARG A 50 9.55 24.03 3.36
N ALA A 51 10.36 24.34 2.35
CA ALA A 51 9.92 24.93 1.11
C ALA A 51 9.12 23.91 0.27
N ALA A 52 9.53 22.64 0.31
CA ALA A 52 8.91 21.57 -0.44
C ALA A 52 7.66 20.95 0.25
N LEU A 53 7.38 21.34 1.50
CA LEU A 53 6.14 20.97 2.19
C LEU A 53 4.91 21.60 1.52
N PRO A 54 3.74 20.95 1.60
CA PRO A 54 2.52 21.40 0.97
C PRO A 54 2.04 22.73 1.55
N ARG A 55 1.60 23.61 0.66
CA ARG A 55 1.14 24.96 0.96
C ARG A 55 -0.25 25.18 0.39
N ASP A 56 -1.01 26.07 1.00
CA ASP A 56 -2.26 26.57 0.43
C ASP A 56 -2.00 27.50 -0.77
N HIS A 57 -3.08 28.00 -1.37
CA HIS A 57 -3.04 28.96 -2.47
C HIS A 57 -2.40 30.30 -2.10
N GLU A 58 -2.29 30.63 -0.80
CA GLU A 58 -1.59 31.81 -0.30
C GLU A 58 -0.08 31.54 -0.07
N GLY A 59 0.40 30.33 -0.34
CA GLY A 59 1.77 29.92 -0.10
C GLY A 59 2.10 29.68 1.38
N LYS A 60 1.11 29.64 2.28
CA LYS A 60 1.31 29.29 3.69
C LYS A 60 1.27 27.78 3.88
N LEU A 61 2.00 27.27 4.86
CA LEU A 61 2.01 25.84 5.16
C LEU A 61 0.63 25.39 5.67
N LEU A 62 0.07 24.34 5.06
CA LEU A 62 -1.22 23.81 5.50
C LEU A 62 -1.18 23.42 6.98
N PRO A 63 -2.13 23.87 7.83
CA PRO A 63 -2.13 23.54 9.26
C PRO A 63 -2.50 22.07 9.48
N LEU A 64 -2.05 21.47 10.60
CA LEU A 64 -2.43 20.10 10.94
C LEU A 64 -3.93 19.96 11.24
N SER A 65 -4.62 21.05 11.60
CA SER A 65 -6.06 21.07 11.84
C SER A 65 -6.89 21.27 10.57
N CYS A 66 -6.28 21.25 9.38
CA CYS A 66 -7.00 21.47 8.13
C CYS A 66 -8.07 20.39 7.89
N SER A 67 -9.12 20.75 7.15
CA SER A 67 -10.15 19.79 6.73
C SER A 67 -9.56 18.74 5.79
N ILE A 68 -10.29 17.65 5.56
CA ILE A 68 -9.88 16.61 4.60
C ILE A 68 -9.82 17.18 3.17
N ASP A 69 -10.60 18.21 2.85
CA ASP A 69 -10.56 18.88 1.55
C ASP A 69 -9.20 19.49 1.21
N CYS A 70 -8.41 19.90 2.22
CA CYS A 70 -7.06 20.38 1.97
C CYS A 70 -6.13 19.30 1.38
N PHE A 71 -6.49 18.02 1.48
CA PHE A 71 -5.72 16.92 0.90
C PHE A 71 -5.95 16.75 -0.61
N LYS A 72 -6.88 17.51 -1.22
CA LYS A 72 -7.03 17.57 -2.69
C LYS A 72 -5.75 18.03 -3.38
N VAL A 73 -4.93 18.86 -2.71
CA VAL A 73 -3.61 19.31 -3.20
C VAL A 73 -2.62 18.16 -3.47
N PHE A 74 -2.85 17.00 -2.87
CA PHE A 74 -1.99 15.82 -3.04
C PHE A 74 -2.45 14.89 -4.16
N GLY A 75 -3.52 15.24 -4.86
CA GLY A 75 -4.12 14.41 -5.90
C GLY A 75 -5.18 13.45 -5.38
N SER A 76 -5.87 12.82 -6.34
CA SER A 76 -7.10 12.07 -6.09
C SER A 76 -6.89 10.82 -5.24
N GLY A 77 -5.71 10.18 -5.31
CA GLY A 77 -5.42 8.98 -4.53
C GLY A 77 -5.34 9.23 -3.03
N VAL A 78 -4.59 10.26 -2.61
CA VAL A 78 -4.45 10.63 -1.20
C VAL A 78 -5.78 11.14 -0.64
N TYR A 79 -6.50 11.99 -1.39
CA TYR A 79 -7.82 12.49 -0.96
C TYR A 79 -8.84 11.36 -0.79
N SER A 80 -8.96 10.47 -1.79
CA SER A 80 -9.85 9.30 -1.72
C SER A 80 -9.53 8.40 -0.53
N TYR A 81 -8.26 8.23 -0.21
CA TYR A 81 -7.82 7.45 0.96
C TYR A 81 -8.25 8.08 2.28
N MET A 82 -8.05 9.39 2.46
CA MET A 82 -8.43 10.08 3.70
C MET A 82 -9.94 10.05 3.92
N GLU A 83 -10.73 10.23 2.86
CA GLU A 83 -12.19 10.05 2.91
C GLU A 83 -12.58 8.61 3.24
N TRP A 84 -11.93 7.63 2.62
CA TRP A 84 -12.16 6.22 2.93
C TRP A 84 -11.82 5.88 4.39
N GLN A 85 -10.72 6.40 4.95
CA GLN A 85 -10.39 6.20 6.37
C GLN A 85 -11.48 6.76 7.30
N ARG A 86 -11.91 8.01 7.07
CA ARG A 86 -12.99 8.62 7.86
C ARG A 86 -14.26 7.79 7.78
N PHE A 87 -14.60 7.32 6.59
CA PHE A 87 -15.77 6.49 6.35
C PHE A 87 -15.69 5.13 7.07
N MET A 88 -14.54 4.46 7.02
CA MET A 88 -14.33 3.21 7.73
C MET A 88 -14.36 3.40 9.26
N PHE A 89 -13.82 4.50 9.78
CA PHE A 89 -13.94 4.85 11.21
C PHE A 89 -15.41 4.90 11.66
N VAL A 90 -16.27 5.60 10.91
CA VAL A 90 -17.71 5.69 11.21
C VAL A 90 -18.36 4.31 11.12
N THR A 91 -18.07 3.54 10.06
CA THR A 91 -18.63 2.20 9.86
C THR A 91 -18.32 1.26 11.02
N PHE A 92 -17.05 1.20 11.45
CA PHE A 92 -16.63 0.36 12.57
C PHE A 92 -17.16 0.87 13.92
N SER A 93 -17.30 2.18 14.11
CA SER A 93 -17.88 2.76 15.33
C SER A 93 -19.36 2.39 15.46
N LEU A 94 -20.12 2.43 14.36
CA LEU A 94 -21.52 2.00 14.33
C LEU A 94 -21.66 0.49 14.61
N ALA A 95 -20.84 -0.34 13.96
CA ALA A 95 -20.83 -1.78 14.22
C ALA A 95 -20.51 -2.07 15.70
N PHE A 96 -19.50 -1.40 16.27
CA PHE A 96 -19.16 -1.55 17.69
C PHE A 96 -20.31 -1.14 18.62
N ALA A 97 -20.98 -0.01 18.35
CA ALA A 97 -22.12 0.44 19.14
C ALA A 97 -23.26 -0.59 19.17
N VAL A 98 -23.49 -1.28 18.04
CA VAL A 98 -24.52 -2.33 17.94
C VAL A 98 -24.15 -3.59 18.72
N VAL A 99 -22.88 -4.02 18.70
CA VAL A 99 -22.45 -5.24 19.44
C VAL A 99 -22.16 -5.00 20.92
N LEU A 100 -22.07 -3.74 21.36
CA LEU A 100 -21.72 -3.38 22.73
C LEU A 100 -22.63 -4.05 23.79
N PRO A 101 -23.97 -4.12 23.63
CA PRO A 101 -24.83 -4.82 24.57
C PRO A 101 -24.51 -6.32 24.68
N SER A 102 -24.26 -6.99 23.55
CA SER A 102 -23.83 -8.41 23.54
C SER A 102 -22.49 -8.57 24.24
N MET A 103 -21.53 -7.68 23.99
CA MET A 103 -20.22 -7.72 24.66
C MET A 103 -20.35 -7.55 26.18
N VAL A 104 -21.20 -6.63 26.66
CA VAL A 104 -21.48 -6.46 28.09
C VAL A 104 -22.15 -7.71 28.68
N SER A 105 -23.07 -8.33 27.95
CA SER A 105 -23.69 -9.60 28.36
C SER A 105 -22.68 -10.75 28.39
N ASN A 106 -21.68 -10.75 27.51
CA ASN A 106 -20.66 -11.79 27.49
C ASN A 106 -19.78 -11.75 28.76
N VAL A 107 -19.38 -10.54 29.19
CA VAL A 107 -18.53 -10.34 30.38
C VAL A 107 -19.14 -10.89 31.67
N SER A 108 -20.46 -11.07 31.73
CA SER A 108 -21.13 -11.62 32.92
C SER A 108 -21.18 -13.15 32.96
N GLY A 109 -20.77 -13.85 31.89
CA GLY A 109 -20.94 -15.30 31.78
C GLY A 109 -19.97 -16.14 32.61
N SER A 110 -18.80 -15.59 32.99
CA SER A 110 -17.79 -16.18 33.88
C SER A 110 -17.37 -17.61 33.53
N ASN A 111 -17.25 -17.91 32.25
CA ASN A 111 -17.00 -19.23 31.69
C ASN A 111 -15.56 -19.43 31.21
N LEU A 112 -14.86 -18.35 30.93
CA LEU A 112 -13.44 -18.36 30.60
C LEU A 112 -12.61 -18.11 31.86
N GLU A 113 -12.28 -19.19 32.56
CA GLU A 113 -11.32 -19.13 33.67
C GLU A 113 -9.95 -18.64 33.15
N ASN A 114 -9.35 -17.66 33.83
CA ASN A 114 -8.06 -17.06 33.48
C ASN A 114 -7.98 -16.35 32.12
N ALA A 115 -9.12 -16.01 31.49
CA ALA A 115 -9.11 -15.21 30.26
C ALA A 115 -8.62 -13.79 30.48
N SER A 116 -7.86 -13.29 29.50
CA SER A 116 -7.54 -11.86 29.40
C SER A 116 -8.82 -11.04 29.32
N TRP A 117 -8.80 -9.81 29.84
CA TRP A 117 -9.95 -8.91 29.77
C TRP A 117 -10.46 -8.68 28.33
N LEU A 118 -9.58 -8.82 27.33
CA LEU A 118 -9.90 -8.75 25.91
C LEU A 118 -10.80 -9.88 25.43
N THR A 119 -10.72 -11.05 26.07
CA THR A 119 -11.47 -12.25 25.70
C THR A 119 -12.69 -12.48 26.58
N LYS A 120 -12.80 -11.81 27.73
CA LYS A 120 -14.04 -11.83 28.55
C LYS A 120 -15.25 -11.24 27.84
N GLY A 121 -15.06 -10.26 26.96
CA GLY A 121 -16.13 -9.75 26.11
C GLY A 121 -16.46 -10.63 24.90
N SER A 122 -15.77 -11.77 24.74
CA SER A 122 -15.91 -12.65 23.56
C SER A 122 -17.12 -13.57 23.67
N LEU A 123 -17.50 -14.16 22.55
CA LEU A 123 -18.53 -15.19 22.50
C LEU A 123 -18.19 -16.40 23.40
N GLY A 124 -16.91 -16.70 23.59
CA GLY A 124 -16.45 -17.83 24.41
C GLY A 124 -16.75 -17.71 25.91
N ASP A 125 -17.07 -16.52 26.43
CA ASP A 125 -17.44 -16.33 27.83
C ASP A 125 -18.95 -16.56 28.08
N VAL A 126 -19.74 -16.78 27.03
CA VAL A 126 -21.20 -16.99 27.13
C VAL A 126 -21.51 -18.48 27.32
N LYS A 127 -22.47 -18.80 28.19
CA LYS A 127 -23.02 -20.16 28.26
C LYS A 127 -23.82 -20.45 27.00
N ALA A 128 -23.67 -21.61 26.37
CA ALA A 128 -24.42 -21.94 25.16
C ALA A 128 -25.95 -21.79 25.35
N ALA A 129 -26.47 -22.08 26.54
CA ALA A 129 -27.89 -21.91 26.88
C ALA A 129 -28.36 -20.43 26.90
N ALA A 130 -27.44 -19.47 27.07
CA ALA A 130 -27.72 -18.04 27.01
C ALA A 130 -27.64 -17.47 25.59
N ILE A 131 -27.10 -18.24 24.62
CA ILE A 131 -27.10 -17.85 23.21
C ILE A 131 -28.52 -17.99 22.69
N ASN A 132 -29.15 -16.85 22.43
CA ASN A 132 -30.53 -16.76 21.96
C ASN A 132 -30.61 -16.03 20.61
N ALA A 133 -31.83 -15.86 20.10
CA ALA A 133 -32.07 -15.18 18.82
C ALA A 133 -31.57 -13.72 18.77
N SER A 134 -31.35 -13.05 19.90
CA SER A 134 -30.87 -11.66 19.90
C SER A 134 -29.42 -11.54 19.40
N TYR A 135 -28.58 -12.56 19.63
CA TYR A 135 -27.23 -12.59 19.04
C TYR A 135 -27.29 -12.64 17.52
N GLY A 136 -28.15 -13.51 16.96
CA GLY A 136 -28.38 -13.56 15.52
C GLY A 136 -28.90 -12.24 14.95
N ALA A 137 -29.84 -11.59 15.64
CA ALA A 137 -30.35 -10.27 15.22
C ALA A 137 -29.26 -9.18 15.24
N VAL A 138 -28.40 -9.16 16.26
CA VAL A 138 -27.26 -8.23 16.34
C VAL A 138 -26.31 -8.43 15.16
N GLU A 139 -25.94 -9.68 14.85
CA GLU A 139 -25.06 -9.99 13.71
C GLU A 139 -25.68 -9.63 12.35
N LEU A 140 -27.00 -9.79 12.18
CA LEU A 140 -27.70 -9.33 10.98
C LEU A 140 -27.67 -7.80 10.82
N ILE A 141 -27.80 -7.05 11.91
CA ILE A 141 -27.68 -5.59 11.89
C ILE A 141 -26.24 -5.18 11.56
N VAL A 142 -25.24 -5.83 12.17
CA VAL A 142 -23.82 -5.59 11.88
C VAL A 142 -23.50 -5.86 10.41
N LEU A 143 -23.95 -7.00 9.88
CA LEU A 143 -23.82 -7.33 8.46
C LEU A 143 -24.48 -6.27 7.57
N SER A 144 -25.68 -5.82 7.93
CA SER A 144 -26.40 -4.77 7.19
C SER A 144 -25.62 -3.45 7.17
N ILE A 145 -25.00 -3.05 8.28
CA ILE A 145 -24.12 -1.88 8.34
C ILE A 145 -22.99 -2.00 7.32
N PHE A 146 -22.29 -3.14 7.29
CA PHE A 146 -21.17 -3.33 6.36
C PHE A 146 -21.60 -3.42 4.89
N VAL A 147 -22.73 -4.05 4.58
CA VAL A 147 -23.27 -4.13 3.22
C VAL A 147 -23.70 -2.73 2.73
N ILE A 148 -24.42 -1.96 3.55
CA ILE A 148 -24.77 -0.57 3.23
C ILE A 148 -23.49 0.26 3.03
N SER A 149 -22.50 0.07 3.91
CA SER A 149 -21.23 0.77 3.81
C SER A 149 -20.44 0.42 2.55
N LEU A 150 -20.55 -0.81 2.03
CA LEU A 150 -19.93 -1.20 0.76
C LEU A 150 -20.48 -0.39 -0.43
N PHE A 151 -21.79 -0.19 -0.48
CA PHE A 151 -22.39 0.60 -1.58
C PHE A 151 -22.08 2.09 -1.41
N ARG A 152 -22.24 2.63 -0.19
CA ARG A 152 -21.98 4.05 0.08
C ARG A 152 -20.50 4.43 -0.07
N GLY A 153 -19.58 3.58 0.36
CA GLY A 153 -18.15 3.85 0.24
C GLY A 153 -17.67 3.89 -1.22
N ARG A 154 -18.29 3.09 -2.10
CA ARG A 154 -18.05 3.14 -3.55
C ARG A 154 -18.38 4.52 -4.10
N ASP A 155 -19.54 5.06 -3.75
CA ASP A 155 -19.99 6.38 -4.21
C ASP A 155 -19.09 7.49 -3.66
N ILE A 156 -18.67 7.39 -2.39
CA ILE A 156 -17.74 8.34 -1.77
C ILE A 156 -16.39 8.36 -2.49
N ILE A 157 -15.81 7.19 -2.79
CA ILE A 157 -14.52 7.11 -3.48
C ILE A 157 -14.63 7.61 -4.92
N ALA A 158 -15.74 7.30 -5.62
CA ALA A 158 -15.99 7.80 -6.96
C ALA A 158 -16.13 9.33 -6.96
N ALA A 159 -16.96 9.88 -6.06
CA ALA A 159 -17.12 11.32 -5.92
C ALA A 159 -15.82 12.02 -5.53
N ALA A 160 -14.99 11.42 -4.66
CA ALA A 160 -13.70 11.97 -4.27
C ALA A 160 -12.72 12.02 -5.45
N LYS A 161 -12.73 10.99 -6.31
CA LYS A 161 -11.97 11.00 -7.56
C LYS A 161 -12.46 12.11 -8.49
N ASP A 162 -13.77 12.13 -8.77
CA ASP A 162 -14.34 13.09 -9.71
C ASP A 162 -14.09 14.54 -9.25
N GLN A 163 -14.22 14.83 -7.96
CA GLN A 163 -13.95 16.17 -7.42
C GLN A 163 -12.51 16.65 -7.66
N VAL A 164 -11.51 15.77 -7.61
CA VAL A 164 -10.11 16.16 -7.82
C VAL A 164 -9.79 16.21 -9.30
N ASP A 165 -10.33 15.29 -10.09
CA ASP A 165 -10.15 15.29 -11.56
C ASP A 165 -10.76 16.57 -12.19
N HIS A 166 -11.77 17.20 -11.56
CA HIS A 166 -12.32 18.50 -11.98
C HIS A 166 -11.64 19.72 -11.34
N TYR A 167 -10.80 19.53 -10.31
CA TYR A 167 -10.19 20.64 -9.56
C TYR A 167 -9.04 21.32 -10.31
N ASP A 168 -8.35 20.58 -11.17
CA ASP A 168 -7.24 21.10 -11.98
C ASP A 168 -7.56 20.89 -13.48
N PRO A 169 -8.32 21.80 -14.10
CA PRO A 169 -8.72 21.69 -15.51
C PRO A 169 -7.60 22.05 -16.49
N GLU A 170 -6.40 22.42 -16.02
CA GLU A 170 -5.27 22.53 -16.93
C GLU A 170 -5.10 21.19 -17.65
N GLU A 171 -5.03 21.24 -18.99
CA GLU A 171 -5.01 20.07 -19.86
C GLU A 171 -3.82 19.17 -19.52
N ALA A 172 -4.00 18.30 -18.53
CA ALA A 172 -2.98 17.39 -18.10
C ALA A 172 -2.59 16.57 -19.34
N PRO A 173 -1.28 16.45 -19.67
CA PRO A 173 -0.84 15.77 -20.88
C PRO A 173 -1.31 14.31 -20.94
N GLU A 174 -1.71 13.76 -19.79
CA GLU A 174 -2.31 12.44 -19.63
C GLU A 174 -3.69 12.30 -20.27
N GLU A 175 -4.50 13.36 -20.33
CA GLU A 175 -5.84 13.33 -20.94
C GLU A 175 -5.78 13.32 -22.47
N THR A 176 -4.74 13.93 -23.02
CA THR A 176 -4.52 14.02 -24.47
C THR A 176 -3.60 12.94 -25.00
N THR A 177 -2.93 12.17 -24.13
CA THR A 177 -1.96 11.15 -24.53
C THR A 177 -2.51 9.74 -24.32
N VAL A 178 -2.44 8.93 -25.38
CA VAL A 178 -2.81 7.52 -25.40
C VAL A 178 -1.55 6.66 -25.34
N TRP A 179 -1.53 5.72 -24.39
CA TRP A 179 -0.51 4.69 -24.32
C TRP A 179 -0.97 3.44 -25.09
N LEU A 180 -0.30 3.19 -26.20
CA LEU A 180 -0.47 2.03 -27.07
C LEU A 180 0.52 0.94 -26.69
N ARG A 181 0.06 -0.29 -26.55
CA ARG A 181 0.87 -1.46 -26.19
C ARG A 181 0.65 -2.61 -27.15
N GLY A 182 1.62 -3.50 -27.28
CA GLY A 182 1.54 -4.66 -28.18
C GLY A 182 1.84 -4.32 -29.64
N LEU A 183 2.52 -3.20 -29.88
CA LEU A 183 2.97 -2.81 -31.21
C LEU A 183 4.15 -3.69 -31.68
N PRO A 184 4.32 -3.88 -32.99
CA PRO A 184 5.51 -4.53 -33.55
C PRO A 184 6.78 -3.75 -33.15
N PRO A 185 7.88 -4.42 -32.77
CA PRO A 185 9.10 -3.76 -32.29
C PRO A 185 9.73 -2.76 -33.27
N ARG A 186 9.42 -2.90 -34.57
CA ARG A 186 10.00 -2.09 -35.67
C ARG A 186 9.00 -1.15 -36.32
N ILE A 187 7.86 -0.87 -35.69
CA ILE A 187 6.91 0.12 -36.21
C ILE A 187 7.57 1.51 -36.24
N GLN A 188 7.34 2.28 -37.30
CA GLN A 188 7.84 3.65 -37.42
C GLN A 188 6.83 4.64 -36.85
N ALA A 189 7.31 5.69 -36.17
CA ALA A 189 6.45 6.69 -35.54
C ALA A 189 5.55 7.40 -36.56
N ALA A 190 6.09 7.77 -37.74
CA ALA A 190 5.34 8.42 -38.81
C ALA A 190 4.20 7.53 -39.36
N VAL A 191 4.46 6.23 -39.53
CA VAL A 191 3.43 5.27 -39.95
C VAL A 191 2.33 5.20 -38.89
N LEU A 192 2.70 5.06 -37.62
CA LEU A 192 1.73 5.01 -36.53
C LEU A 192 0.93 6.32 -36.41
N GLN A 193 1.57 7.48 -36.56
CA GLN A 193 0.90 8.79 -36.55
C GLN A 193 -0.15 8.90 -37.65
N SER A 194 0.22 8.57 -38.90
CA SER A 194 -0.72 8.58 -40.03
C SER A 194 -1.92 7.63 -39.83
N GLN A 195 -1.72 6.52 -39.11
CA GLN A 195 -2.81 5.60 -38.76
C GLN A 195 -3.71 6.16 -37.65
N LEU A 196 -3.17 6.98 -36.75
CA LEU A 196 -3.93 7.56 -35.63
C LEU A 196 -4.66 8.85 -36.02
N GLU A 197 -4.25 9.50 -37.11
CA GLU A 197 -4.89 10.71 -37.65
C GLU A 197 -6.37 10.50 -38.02
N CYS A 198 -6.82 9.25 -38.22
CA CYS A 198 -8.24 8.96 -38.45
C CYS A 198 -9.13 9.22 -37.21
N PHE A 199 -8.54 9.33 -36.00
CA PHE A 199 -9.27 9.64 -34.77
C PHE A 199 -9.28 11.14 -34.42
N GLY A 200 -8.46 11.93 -35.11
CA GLY A 200 -8.23 13.35 -34.83
C GLY A 200 -6.79 13.75 -35.12
N GLU A 201 -6.47 15.01 -34.90
CA GLU A 201 -5.12 15.54 -35.10
C GLU A 201 -4.16 14.95 -34.05
N CYS A 202 -3.35 13.96 -34.47
CA CYS A 202 -2.30 13.38 -33.65
C CYS A 202 -1.04 14.26 -33.76
N THR A 203 -0.74 15.01 -32.70
CA THR A 203 0.35 15.99 -32.68
C THR A 203 1.72 15.33 -32.65
N GLN A 204 1.86 14.26 -31.86
CA GLN A 204 3.13 13.58 -31.67
C GLN A 204 2.94 12.10 -31.36
N VAL A 205 3.80 11.26 -31.94
CA VAL A 205 3.95 9.86 -31.55
C VAL A 205 5.38 9.61 -31.08
N VAL A 206 5.53 9.15 -29.84
CA VAL A 206 6.82 8.78 -29.24
C VAL A 206 6.82 7.28 -28.99
N LEU A 207 7.72 6.57 -29.66
CA LEU A 207 7.88 5.13 -29.47
C LEU A 207 8.82 4.84 -28.28
N ALA A 208 8.45 3.92 -27.40
CA ALA A 208 9.28 3.54 -26.25
C ALA A 208 10.46 2.65 -26.66
N ARG A 209 11.67 3.06 -26.27
CA ARG A 209 12.95 2.39 -26.63
C ARG A 209 13.34 1.33 -25.61
N LYS A 210 13.92 0.22 -26.08
CA LYS A 210 14.50 -0.82 -25.23
C LYS A 210 15.90 -0.44 -24.72
N ASP A 211 15.97 0.68 -24.00
CA ASP A 211 17.23 1.37 -23.68
C ASP A 211 17.64 1.25 -22.21
N GLY A 212 17.34 0.13 -21.56
CA GLY A 212 17.65 -0.08 -20.14
C GLY A 212 19.13 0.10 -19.80
N VAL A 213 20.05 -0.25 -20.72
CA VAL A 213 21.49 -0.01 -20.55
C VAL A 213 21.82 1.47 -20.65
N LEU A 214 21.22 2.18 -21.60
CA LEU A 214 21.41 3.62 -21.78
C LEU A 214 20.90 4.39 -20.55
N LEU A 215 19.71 4.05 -20.03
CA LEU A 215 19.16 4.67 -18.82
C LEU A 215 20.09 4.49 -17.62
N LYS A 216 20.60 3.27 -17.40
CA LYS A 216 21.60 3.01 -16.34
C LYS A 216 22.87 3.84 -16.54
N ARG A 217 23.34 3.99 -17.78
CA ARG A 217 24.53 4.79 -18.10
C ARG A 217 24.29 6.30 -17.93
N LEU A 218 23.10 6.80 -18.27
CA LEU A 218 22.71 8.20 -18.04
C LEU A 218 22.62 8.53 -16.54
N SER A 219 22.06 7.63 -15.74
CA SER A 219 22.04 7.77 -14.28
C SER A 219 23.46 7.76 -13.69
N ALA A 220 24.31 6.80 -14.10
CA ALA A 220 25.72 6.78 -13.70
C ALA A 220 26.47 8.05 -14.13
N ARG A 221 26.22 8.54 -15.34
CA ARG A 221 26.78 9.79 -15.87
C ARG A 221 26.39 10.99 -15.00
N GLN A 222 25.12 11.07 -14.56
CA GLN A 222 24.68 12.13 -13.66
C GLN A 222 25.44 12.11 -12.33
N HIS A 223 25.70 10.91 -11.76
CA HIS A 223 26.52 10.78 -10.56
C HIS A 223 27.98 11.20 -10.78
N LEU A 224 28.57 10.86 -11.93
CA LEU A 224 29.91 11.30 -12.31
C LEU A 224 29.98 12.82 -12.47
N LEU A 225 28.97 13.45 -13.08
CA LEU A 225 28.88 14.91 -13.19
C LEU A 225 28.80 15.58 -11.83
N GLU A 226 27.98 15.06 -10.90
CA GLU A 226 27.91 15.57 -9.53
C GLU A 226 29.28 15.46 -8.83
N ASN A 227 29.98 14.33 -8.99
CA ASN A 227 31.31 14.14 -8.43
C ASN A 227 32.36 15.08 -9.06
N LEU A 228 32.32 15.25 -10.39
CA LEU A 228 33.23 16.12 -11.12
C LEU A 228 33.04 17.58 -10.71
N GLN A 229 31.80 18.06 -10.64
CA GLN A 229 31.49 19.42 -10.18
C GLN A 229 32.06 19.69 -8.78
N HIS A 230 31.97 18.70 -7.88
CA HIS A 230 32.56 18.78 -6.55
C HIS A 230 34.10 18.85 -6.58
N LEU A 231 34.75 18.01 -7.38
CA LEU A 231 36.21 18.01 -7.53
C LEU A 231 36.75 19.30 -8.18
N THR A 232 36.11 19.78 -9.25
CA THR A 232 36.48 21.04 -9.90
C THR A 232 36.37 22.22 -8.94
N ALA A 233 35.33 22.23 -8.10
CA ALA A 233 35.15 23.27 -7.10
C ALA A 233 36.25 23.22 -6.02
N LEU A 234 36.63 22.02 -5.57
CA LEU A 234 37.75 21.82 -4.63
C LEU A 234 39.08 22.27 -5.23
N LEU A 235 39.40 21.88 -6.46
CA LEU A 235 40.63 22.26 -7.16
C LEU A 235 40.71 23.78 -7.38
N TYR A 236 39.60 24.41 -7.73
CA TYR A 236 39.56 25.87 -7.88
C TYR A 236 39.94 26.56 -6.56
N LEU A 237 39.41 26.09 -5.44
CA LEU A 237 39.73 26.66 -4.13
C LEU A 237 41.17 26.37 -3.70
N SER A 238 41.69 25.16 -3.93
CA SER A 238 43.09 24.83 -3.58
C SER A 238 44.09 25.70 -4.35
N ARG A 239 43.89 25.88 -5.66
CA ARG A 239 44.73 26.77 -6.49
C ARG A 239 44.65 28.23 -6.06
N GLN A 240 43.46 28.70 -5.65
CA GLN A 240 43.32 30.05 -5.10
C GLN A 240 44.08 30.18 -3.77
N ALA A 241 44.01 29.18 -2.90
CA ALA A 241 44.75 29.15 -1.65
C ALA A 241 46.27 29.16 -1.87
N GLU A 242 46.81 28.37 -2.80
CA GLU A 242 48.23 28.37 -3.14
C GLU A 242 48.71 29.75 -3.64
N ARG A 243 47.96 30.38 -4.55
CA ARG A 243 48.25 31.74 -5.01
C ARG A 243 48.25 32.76 -3.87
N CYS A 244 47.42 32.57 -2.85
CA CYS A 244 47.40 33.42 -1.67
C CYS A 244 48.57 33.17 -0.73
N ARG A 245 49.03 31.92 -0.61
CA ARG A 245 50.23 31.60 0.17
C ARG A 245 51.47 32.28 -0.41
N GLN A 246 51.51 32.44 -1.74
CA GLN A 246 52.60 33.11 -2.46
C GLN A 246 52.53 34.66 -2.45
N GLY A 247 51.37 35.26 -2.11
CA GLY A 247 51.18 36.72 -2.14
C GLY A 247 50.78 37.33 -0.78
N SER A 248 51.66 38.11 -0.17
CA SER A 248 51.48 38.68 1.18
C SER A 248 50.26 39.62 1.32
N ALA A 249 49.94 40.42 0.30
CA ALA A 249 48.87 41.43 0.36
C ALA A 249 47.43 40.89 0.22
N ARG A 250 47.22 39.60 -0.10
CA ARG A 250 45.88 39.02 -0.34
C ARG A 250 45.40 38.04 0.74
N ARG A 251 46.21 37.80 1.78
CA ARG A 251 45.87 36.84 2.85
C ARG A 251 44.58 37.18 3.59
N GLU A 252 44.32 38.45 3.91
CA GLU A 252 43.11 38.84 4.65
C GLU A 252 41.82 38.58 3.86
N LEU A 253 41.82 38.88 2.56
CA LEU A 253 40.62 38.74 1.73
C LEU A 253 40.22 37.27 1.51
N LEU A 254 41.17 36.34 1.65
CA LEU A 254 41.01 34.91 1.35
C LEU A 254 41.17 34.00 2.57
N ARG A 255 41.35 34.60 3.77
CA ARG A 255 41.32 33.89 5.06
C ARG A 255 40.12 32.95 5.22
N PRO A 256 38.88 33.32 4.86
CA PRO A 256 37.73 32.41 4.99
C PRO A 256 37.83 31.17 4.11
N VAL A 257 38.48 31.28 2.94
CA VAL A 257 38.68 30.16 2.00
C VAL A 257 39.77 29.23 2.51
N LEU A 258 40.86 29.77 3.04
CA LEU A 258 41.93 29.00 3.66
C LEU A 258 41.43 28.23 4.89
N GLU A 259 40.65 28.89 5.76
CA GLU A 259 40.00 28.24 6.90
C GLU A 259 39.00 27.15 6.47
N LEU A 260 38.31 27.35 5.33
CA LEU A 260 37.42 26.33 4.76
C LEU A 260 38.22 25.10 4.29
N LEU A 261 39.32 25.31 3.57
CA LEU A 261 40.17 24.22 3.08
C LEU A 261 40.81 23.44 4.22
N ASP A 262 41.33 24.13 5.24
CA ASP A 262 41.90 23.49 6.43
C ASP A 262 40.83 22.66 7.18
N ARG A 263 39.57 23.14 7.24
CA ARG A 263 38.45 22.40 7.84
C ARG A 263 37.95 21.21 7.02
N VAL A 264 38.07 21.28 5.70
CA VAL A 264 37.70 20.16 4.81
C VAL A 264 38.68 18.99 4.97
N GLY A 265 39.81 19.19 5.66
CA GLY A 265 40.70 18.11 6.09
C GLY A 265 41.33 17.33 4.93
N GLN A 266 41.23 17.86 3.71
CA GLN A 266 41.85 17.26 2.55
C GLN A 266 43.29 17.74 2.47
N THR A 267 44.20 16.93 3.01
CA THR A 267 45.64 16.99 2.78
C THR A 267 46.02 16.66 1.33
N ALA A 268 45.04 16.39 0.46
CA ALA A 268 45.26 16.14 -0.95
C ALA A 268 45.90 17.38 -1.57
N SER A 269 47.08 17.21 -2.16
CA SER A 269 47.74 18.26 -2.94
C SER A 269 46.80 18.74 -4.04
N ALA A 270 46.96 19.99 -4.52
CA ALA A 270 46.28 20.43 -5.72
C ALA A 270 46.55 19.47 -6.90
N ASP A 271 47.71 18.82 -6.91
CA ASP A 271 48.07 17.80 -7.90
C ASP A 271 47.24 16.51 -7.73
N ASP A 272 46.97 16.07 -6.49
CA ASP A 272 46.11 14.91 -6.22
C ASP A 272 44.65 15.17 -6.64
N LEU A 273 44.17 16.39 -6.36
CA LEU A 273 42.83 16.81 -6.77
C LEU A 273 42.74 16.95 -8.30
N LEU A 274 43.78 17.45 -8.95
CA LEU A 274 43.86 17.52 -10.40
C LEU A 274 43.85 16.11 -11.00
N ALA A 275 44.63 15.17 -10.45
CA ALA A 275 44.67 13.78 -10.90
C ALA A 275 43.27 13.12 -10.79
N LYS A 276 42.56 13.33 -9.68
CA LYS A 276 41.19 12.84 -9.48
C LYS A 276 40.17 13.51 -10.40
N GLU A 277 40.31 14.82 -10.64
CA GLU A 277 39.46 15.53 -11.59
C GLU A 277 39.68 14.98 -13.01
N GLU A 278 40.93 14.78 -13.41
CA GLU A 278 41.26 14.18 -14.71
C GLU A 278 40.73 12.75 -14.84
N GLU A 279 40.86 11.92 -13.81
CA GLU A 279 40.29 10.57 -13.77
C GLU A 279 38.76 10.63 -13.94
N ALA A 280 38.06 11.45 -13.16
CA ALA A 280 36.62 11.64 -13.27
C ALA A 280 36.19 12.18 -14.65
N ARG A 281 36.99 13.06 -15.28
CA ARG A 281 36.75 13.52 -16.65
C ARG A 281 36.96 12.41 -17.69
N ARG A 282 37.97 11.56 -17.52
CA ARG A 282 38.19 10.39 -18.39
C ARG A 282 37.02 9.41 -18.28
N GLU A 283 36.59 9.08 -17.06
CA GLU A 283 35.41 8.23 -16.83
C GLU A 283 34.14 8.82 -17.45
N LEU A 284 33.93 10.14 -17.28
CA LEU A 284 32.78 10.83 -17.87
C LEU A 284 32.85 10.83 -19.41
N ALA A 285 34.02 11.07 -20.00
CA ALA A 285 34.22 11.03 -21.45
C ALA A 285 34.00 9.61 -22.02
N GLU A 286 34.44 8.57 -21.30
CA GLU A 286 34.14 7.19 -21.63
C GLU A 286 32.62 6.95 -21.60
N HIS A 287 31.95 7.36 -20.53
CA HIS A 287 30.49 7.26 -20.40
C HIS A 287 29.75 8.03 -21.51
N ASP A 288 30.20 9.22 -21.89
CA ASP A 288 29.63 10.02 -22.97
C ASP A 288 29.81 9.35 -24.32
N SER A 289 30.98 8.75 -24.59
CA SER A 289 31.23 8.00 -25.82
C SER A 289 30.32 6.77 -25.93
N ILE A 290 30.14 6.03 -24.83
CA ILE A 290 29.25 4.86 -24.76
C ILE A 290 27.79 5.30 -24.93
N THR A 291 27.39 6.37 -24.25
CA THR A 291 26.04 6.94 -24.33
C THR A 291 25.73 7.41 -25.75
N ALA A 292 26.67 8.09 -26.41
CA ALA A 292 26.54 8.52 -27.80
C ALA A 292 26.49 7.35 -28.78
N ARG A 293 27.24 6.27 -28.52
CA ARG A 293 27.16 5.04 -29.31
C ARG A 293 25.80 4.35 -29.16
N LEU A 294 25.32 4.22 -27.92
CA LEU A 294 24.02 3.61 -27.61
C LEU A 294 22.85 4.45 -28.14
N SER A 295 22.94 5.79 -28.11
CA SER A 295 21.88 6.65 -28.62
C SER A 295 21.74 6.58 -30.15
N ARG A 296 22.86 6.35 -30.86
CA ARG A 296 22.92 6.13 -32.33
C ARG A 296 22.55 4.72 -32.77
N GLN A 297 22.53 3.74 -31.86
CA GLN A 297 22.18 2.36 -32.20
C GLN A 297 20.75 2.31 -32.78
N ALA A 298 20.55 1.39 -33.74
CA ALA A 298 19.26 1.21 -34.39
C ALA A 298 18.14 1.01 -33.36
N TYR A 299 16.98 1.60 -33.64
CA TYR A 299 15.84 1.64 -32.76
C TYR A 299 15.23 0.23 -32.58
N ASP A 300 15.38 -0.34 -31.39
CA ASP A 300 14.61 -1.51 -30.94
C ASP A 300 13.47 -1.04 -30.04
N GLY A 301 12.24 -1.08 -30.56
CA GLY A 301 11.05 -0.69 -29.81
C GLY A 301 10.67 -1.74 -28.76
N THR A 302 10.10 -1.28 -27.64
CA THR A 302 9.54 -2.18 -26.61
C THR A 302 8.19 -2.78 -27.02
N GLY A 303 7.59 -2.25 -28.09
CA GLY A 303 6.19 -2.50 -28.44
C GLY A 303 5.20 -1.60 -27.70
N ASP A 304 5.69 -0.60 -26.98
CA ASP A 304 4.87 0.48 -26.40
C ASP A 304 5.10 1.80 -27.17
N ALA A 305 4.06 2.62 -27.28
CA ALA A 305 4.12 3.97 -27.86
C ALA A 305 3.17 4.92 -27.11
N PHE A 306 3.51 6.20 -27.12
CA PHE A 306 2.71 7.28 -26.56
C PHE A 306 2.30 8.21 -27.70
N ALA A 307 1.00 8.32 -27.94
CA ALA A 307 0.44 9.16 -28.99
C ALA A 307 -0.36 10.30 -28.35
N THR A 308 0.07 11.53 -28.57
CA THR A 308 -0.58 12.74 -28.08
C THR A 308 -1.49 13.30 -29.17
N PHE A 309 -2.70 13.68 -28.78
CA PHE A 309 -3.73 14.27 -29.63
C PHE A 309 -3.92 15.74 -29.28
N SER A 310 -4.48 16.53 -30.20
CA SER A 310 -4.75 17.95 -29.90
C SER A 310 -5.91 18.14 -28.92
N LYS A 311 -6.81 17.15 -28.76
CA LYS A 311 -7.94 17.20 -27.83
C LYS A 311 -8.11 15.89 -27.07
N ALA A 312 -8.48 15.96 -25.79
CA ALA A 312 -8.76 14.79 -24.95
C ALA A 312 -9.87 13.89 -25.52
N GLU A 313 -10.87 14.48 -26.16
CA GLU A 313 -11.95 13.76 -26.86
C GLU A 313 -11.43 12.87 -27.99
N GLN A 314 -10.38 13.29 -28.72
CA GLN A 314 -9.77 12.49 -29.79
C GLN A 314 -9.00 11.29 -29.20
N ALA A 315 -8.26 11.52 -28.11
CA ALA A 315 -7.58 10.46 -27.36
C ALA A 315 -8.59 9.41 -26.84
N ARG A 316 -9.72 9.86 -26.29
CA ARG A 316 -10.81 9.00 -25.84
C ARG A 316 -11.39 8.16 -26.98
N ARG A 317 -11.70 8.78 -28.13
CA ARG A 317 -12.17 8.07 -29.33
C ARG A 317 -11.19 7.01 -29.81
N CYS A 318 -9.89 7.32 -29.80
CA CYS A 318 -8.83 6.38 -30.14
C CYS A 318 -8.83 5.16 -29.20
N ILE A 319 -8.89 5.39 -27.88
CA ILE A 319 -8.95 4.31 -26.87
C ILE A 319 -10.19 3.43 -27.08
N GLU A 320 -11.37 4.03 -27.22
CA GLU A 320 -12.63 3.31 -27.40
C GLU A 320 -12.65 2.50 -28.70
N ALA A 321 -12.19 3.08 -29.82
CA ALA A 321 -12.12 2.40 -31.11
C ALA A 321 -11.16 1.20 -31.09
N ILE A 322 -9.96 1.36 -30.51
CA ILE A 322 -8.99 0.27 -30.38
C ILE A 322 -9.53 -0.82 -29.44
N ALA A 323 -10.17 -0.45 -28.32
CA ALA A 323 -10.78 -1.41 -27.40
C ALA A 323 -11.93 -2.22 -28.01
N ILE A 324 -12.67 -1.65 -28.98
CA ILE A 324 -13.69 -2.39 -29.75
C ILE A 324 -13.01 -3.36 -30.74
N SER A 325 -11.94 -2.90 -31.40
CA SER A 325 -11.23 -3.67 -32.44
C SER A 325 -10.48 -4.90 -31.90
N SER A 326 -10.00 -4.83 -30.65
CA SER A 326 -9.18 -5.87 -30.02
C SER A 326 -9.97 -7.06 -29.51
N ARG A 327 -11.32 -7.03 -29.54
CA ARG A 327 -12.19 -8.12 -29.07
C ARG A 327 -12.30 -9.23 -30.14
N PRO A 328 -11.67 -10.41 -29.95
CA PRO A 328 -11.57 -11.44 -30.99
C PRO A 328 -12.92 -12.11 -31.34
N HIS A 329 -13.90 -12.11 -30.43
CA HIS A 329 -15.14 -12.88 -30.60
C HIS A 329 -16.33 -12.13 -31.23
N ARG A 330 -16.29 -10.80 -31.37
CA ARG A 330 -17.41 -10.05 -31.95
C ARG A 330 -17.40 -9.98 -33.47
N ARG A 331 -16.26 -10.23 -34.13
CA ARG A 331 -16.16 -10.17 -35.61
C ARG A 331 -17.02 -11.22 -36.32
N ALA A 332 -17.38 -12.32 -35.66
CA ALA A 332 -18.14 -13.40 -36.29
C ALA A 332 -19.68 -13.25 -36.20
N ARG A 333 -20.22 -12.33 -35.39
CA ARG A 333 -21.68 -12.31 -35.09
C ARG A 333 -22.37 -10.95 -35.09
N VAL A 334 -21.73 -9.84 -35.45
CA VAL A 334 -22.47 -8.57 -35.61
C VAL A 334 -23.38 -8.68 -36.85
N PRO A 335 -24.72 -8.74 -36.68
CA PRO A 335 -25.64 -8.86 -37.80
C PRO A 335 -25.57 -7.57 -38.63
N ARG A 336 -25.27 -7.71 -39.92
CA ARG A 336 -25.03 -6.62 -40.89
C ARG A 336 -26.21 -5.66 -41.11
N LYS A 337 -27.30 -5.77 -40.35
CA LYS A 337 -28.60 -5.11 -40.61
C LYS A 337 -29.06 -4.09 -39.57
N ALA A 338 -28.36 -3.90 -38.44
CA ALA A 338 -28.72 -2.84 -37.49
C ALA A 338 -28.14 -1.48 -37.93
N LYS A 339 -28.71 -0.90 -39.00
CA LYS A 339 -28.55 0.52 -39.33
C LYS A 339 -29.39 1.33 -38.32
N VAL A 340 -28.82 1.68 -37.18
CA VAL A 340 -29.44 2.60 -36.23
C VAL A 340 -28.53 3.82 -36.07
N GLY A 341 -28.89 4.91 -36.74
CA GLY A 341 -28.77 6.30 -36.28
C GLY A 341 -27.40 6.94 -35.95
N ILE A 342 -26.27 6.24 -36.01
CA ILE A 342 -24.95 6.89 -35.83
C ILE A 342 -24.46 7.33 -37.22
N GLU A 343 -24.83 8.56 -37.61
CA GLU A 343 -24.65 9.12 -38.98
C GLU A 343 -23.19 9.39 -39.41
N ALA A 344 -22.19 9.10 -38.58
CA ALA A 344 -20.79 9.13 -39.01
C ALA A 344 -20.29 7.70 -39.28
N PRO A 345 -20.00 7.32 -40.54
CA PRO A 345 -19.32 6.05 -40.81
C PRO A 345 -18.00 6.04 -40.04
N VAL A 346 -17.85 5.11 -39.09
CA VAL A 346 -16.58 4.90 -38.39
C VAL A 346 -15.52 4.69 -39.49
N PRO A 347 -14.50 5.56 -39.59
CA PRO A 347 -13.48 5.42 -40.62
C PRO A 347 -12.96 3.98 -40.57
N SER A 348 -12.88 3.32 -41.73
CA SER A 348 -12.39 1.94 -41.82
C SER A 348 -11.07 1.86 -41.06
N LEU A 349 -11.09 1.20 -39.90
CA LEU A 349 -9.96 1.24 -38.97
C LEU A 349 -8.70 0.84 -39.75
N PRO A 350 -7.64 1.65 -39.71
CA PRO A 350 -6.36 1.23 -40.24
C PRO A 350 -6.00 -0.13 -39.62
N THR A 351 -5.38 -1.00 -40.41
CA THR A 351 -5.00 -2.36 -40.00
C THR A 351 -3.91 -2.32 -38.93
N LEU A 352 -4.27 -1.88 -37.72
CA LEU A 352 -3.46 -2.04 -36.54
C LEU A 352 -3.26 -3.54 -36.32
N PRO A 353 -2.04 -3.97 -35.97
CA PRO A 353 -1.74 -5.37 -35.68
C PRO A 353 -2.70 -5.94 -34.63
N SER A 354 -3.10 -7.20 -34.82
CA SER A 354 -3.91 -7.91 -33.83
C SER A 354 -3.17 -7.96 -32.49
N GLY A 355 -3.83 -7.51 -31.42
CA GLY A 355 -3.27 -7.52 -30.06
C GLY A 355 -2.80 -6.16 -29.55
N VAL A 356 -2.92 -5.08 -30.34
CA VAL A 356 -2.68 -3.72 -29.84
C VAL A 356 -3.76 -3.33 -28.83
N THR A 357 -3.34 -2.83 -27.67
CA THR A 357 -4.23 -2.28 -26.65
C THR A 357 -3.93 -0.79 -26.47
N ALA A 358 -4.98 0.01 -26.35
CA ALA A 358 -4.88 1.43 -26.05
C ALA A 358 -5.47 1.70 -24.66
N GLN A 359 -4.78 2.53 -23.89
CA GLN A 359 -5.29 3.07 -22.63
C GLN A 359 -4.82 4.52 -22.45
N ARG A 360 -5.44 5.25 -21.53
CA ARG A 360 -4.97 6.57 -21.13
C ARG A 360 -3.51 6.48 -20.66
N ALA A 361 -2.65 7.37 -21.13
CA ALA A 361 -1.27 7.40 -20.67
C ALA A 361 -1.24 7.88 -19.21
N PRO A 362 -0.51 7.19 -18.32
CA PRO A 362 -0.26 7.69 -16.97
C PRO A 362 0.66 8.91 -17.02
N ALA A 363 0.72 9.66 -15.92
CA ALA A 363 1.67 10.75 -15.74
C ALA A 363 3.09 10.34 -16.17
N PRO A 364 3.87 11.19 -16.85
CA PRO A 364 5.27 10.89 -17.16
C PRO A 364 6.11 10.52 -15.93
N SER A 365 5.74 11.06 -14.76
CA SER A 365 6.33 10.75 -13.45
C SER A 365 5.88 9.40 -12.87
N ASP A 366 4.77 8.83 -13.33
CA ASP A 366 4.29 7.50 -12.96
C ASP A 366 4.87 6.40 -13.87
N ILE A 367 5.41 6.73 -15.05
CA ILE A 367 6.01 5.75 -15.96
C ILE A 367 7.37 5.29 -15.43
N LEU A 368 7.52 3.98 -15.25
CA LEU A 368 8.80 3.32 -14.98
C LEU A 368 9.44 2.90 -16.30
N TRP A 369 10.25 3.80 -16.86
CA TRP A 369 10.85 3.63 -18.18
C TRP A 369 11.70 2.35 -18.31
N GLU A 370 12.35 1.88 -17.24
CA GLU A 370 13.10 0.63 -17.29
C GLU A 370 12.18 -0.61 -17.42
N GLY A 371 10.94 -0.52 -16.95
CA GLY A 371 9.96 -1.61 -16.99
C GLY A 371 9.29 -1.80 -18.35
N LEU A 372 9.26 -0.77 -19.20
CA LEU A 372 8.69 -0.84 -20.54
C LEU A 372 9.44 -1.84 -21.43
N ALA A 373 10.77 -1.94 -21.27
CA ALA A 373 11.62 -2.87 -22.02
C ALA A 373 11.32 -4.36 -21.81
N THR A 374 10.55 -4.70 -20.76
CA THR A 374 10.27 -6.08 -20.38
C THR A 374 8.95 -6.54 -21.01
N PRO A 375 8.92 -7.62 -21.81
CA PRO A 375 7.68 -8.11 -22.40
C PRO A 375 6.71 -8.62 -21.33
N ALA A 376 5.40 -8.58 -21.63
CA ALA A 376 4.35 -8.94 -20.65
C ALA A 376 4.51 -10.36 -20.08
N ARG A 377 4.90 -11.34 -20.91
CA ARG A 377 5.15 -12.72 -20.48
C ARG A 377 6.30 -12.83 -19.47
N GLU A 378 7.37 -12.08 -19.68
CA GLU A 378 8.51 -12.06 -18.75
C GLU A 378 8.14 -11.37 -17.45
N ARG A 379 7.38 -10.25 -17.50
CA ARG A 379 6.84 -9.58 -16.29
C ARG A 379 5.97 -10.54 -15.48
N LEU A 380 5.06 -11.28 -16.13
CA LEU A 380 4.23 -12.27 -15.45
C LEU A 380 5.08 -13.34 -14.75
N TRP A 381 6.07 -13.92 -15.44
CA TRP A 381 6.98 -14.90 -14.84
C TRP A 381 7.73 -14.34 -13.64
N ARG A 382 8.29 -13.13 -13.76
CA ARG A 382 8.96 -12.42 -12.66
C ARG A 382 8.03 -12.18 -11.48
N GLN A 383 6.77 -11.83 -11.75
CA GLN A 383 5.75 -11.66 -10.72
C GLN A 383 5.42 -12.97 -10.01
N VAL A 384 5.30 -14.09 -10.74
CA VAL A 384 5.13 -15.42 -10.15
C VAL A 384 6.31 -15.76 -9.24
N VAL A 385 7.55 -15.63 -9.74
CA VAL A 385 8.77 -15.91 -8.95
C VAL A 385 8.81 -15.06 -7.69
N SER A 386 8.60 -13.74 -7.79
CA SER A 386 8.57 -12.84 -6.64
C SER A 386 7.47 -13.24 -5.64
N THR A 387 6.27 -13.57 -6.12
CA THR A 387 5.15 -14.01 -5.27
C THR A 387 5.46 -15.32 -4.55
N THR A 388 6.10 -16.28 -5.22
CA THR A 388 6.55 -17.53 -4.61
C THR A 388 7.58 -17.26 -3.50
N ILE A 389 8.55 -16.37 -3.72
CA ILE A 389 9.52 -15.99 -2.68
C ILE A 389 8.80 -15.36 -1.49
N THR A 390 7.87 -14.43 -1.70
CA THR A 390 7.09 -13.82 -0.61
C THR A 390 6.26 -14.87 0.13
N MET A 391 5.68 -15.84 -0.57
CA MET A 391 4.95 -16.97 0.04
C MET A 391 5.85 -17.83 0.91
N LEU A 392 7.08 -18.12 0.48
CA LEU A 392 8.04 -18.88 1.28
C LEU A 392 8.44 -18.12 2.55
N ILE A 393 8.67 -16.80 2.44
CA ILE A 393 8.96 -15.94 3.60
C ILE A 393 7.77 -15.95 4.57
N ALA A 394 6.54 -15.78 4.07
CA ALA A 394 5.33 -15.79 4.90
C ALA A 394 5.12 -17.16 5.57
N GLY A 395 5.25 -18.25 4.82
CA GLY A 395 5.10 -19.61 5.32
C GLY A 395 6.14 -19.97 6.38
N THR A 396 7.39 -19.49 6.22
CA THR A 396 8.43 -19.65 7.24
C THR A 396 8.06 -18.91 8.52
N GLY A 397 7.53 -17.68 8.41
CA GLY A 397 7.01 -16.92 9.55
C GLY A 397 5.89 -17.67 10.27
N THR A 398 4.89 -18.17 9.54
CA THR A 398 3.80 -18.96 10.11
C THR A 398 4.30 -20.25 10.77
N ALA A 399 5.26 -20.95 10.16
CA ALA A 399 5.84 -22.17 10.72
C ALA A 399 6.59 -21.91 12.04
N ILE A 400 7.34 -20.80 12.13
CA ILE A 400 8.01 -20.39 13.37
C ILE A 400 6.98 -20.12 14.47
N ILE A 401 5.91 -19.38 14.16
CA ILE A 401 4.83 -19.11 15.12
C ILE A 401 4.19 -20.42 15.58
N ALA A 402 3.87 -21.31 14.65
CA ALA A 402 3.31 -22.63 14.95
C ALA A 402 4.20 -23.44 15.88
N PHE A 403 5.50 -23.47 15.59
CA PHE A 403 6.50 -24.19 16.36
C PHE A 403 6.63 -23.62 17.78
N ILE A 404 6.70 -22.30 17.94
CA ILE A 404 6.79 -21.65 19.25
C ILE A 404 5.53 -21.93 20.08
N THR A 405 4.35 -21.85 19.46
CA THR A 405 3.08 -22.17 20.12
C THR A 405 3.05 -23.63 20.58
N TRP A 406 3.40 -24.56 19.69
CA TRP A 406 3.46 -25.98 20.00
C TRP A 406 4.48 -26.31 21.10
N ALA A 407 5.66 -25.69 21.06
CA ALA A 407 6.69 -25.89 22.08
C ALA A 407 6.28 -25.35 23.45
N ASN A 408 5.55 -24.22 23.48
CA ASN A 408 5.02 -23.66 24.72
C ASN A 408 3.95 -24.58 25.35
N ASP A 409 3.08 -25.16 24.52
CA ASP A 409 2.05 -26.11 24.96
C ASP A 409 2.65 -27.41 25.51
N LYS A 410 3.57 -28.03 24.76
CA LYS A 410 4.17 -29.33 25.12
C LYS A 410 5.07 -29.28 26.35
N ASN A 411 5.81 -28.19 26.54
CA ASN A 411 6.74 -28.07 27.66
C ASN A 411 6.06 -27.59 28.96
N GLY A 412 4.74 -27.78 29.10
CA GLY A 412 4.00 -27.38 30.30
C GLY A 412 4.04 -25.87 30.57
N GLY A 413 4.29 -25.07 29.52
CA GLY A 413 4.68 -23.68 29.64
C GLY A 413 6.13 -23.54 30.10
N LEU A 414 7.07 -23.64 29.15
CA LEU A 414 8.50 -23.36 29.34
C LEU A 414 8.74 -22.04 30.12
N LEU A 415 7.80 -21.08 30.00
CA LEU A 415 7.82 -19.82 30.75
C LEU A 415 7.05 -19.83 32.07
N SER A 416 6.00 -20.64 32.23
CA SER A 416 5.32 -20.75 33.53
C SER A 416 6.18 -21.44 34.58
N ASP A 417 7.18 -22.22 34.14
CA ASP A 417 8.21 -22.77 35.02
C ASP A 417 9.36 -21.79 35.29
N ALA A 418 9.63 -20.86 34.35
CA ALA A 418 10.66 -19.83 34.50
C ALA A 418 10.19 -18.59 35.28
N LEU A 419 8.88 -18.32 35.32
CA LEU A 419 8.28 -17.20 36.04
C LEU A 419 7.66 -17.69 37.35
N PRO A 420 8.08 -17.15 38.51
CA PRO A 420 7.56 -17.59 39.80
C PRO A 420 6.04 -17.33 39.91
N ARG A 421 5.26 -18.42 39.96
CA ARG A 421 3.78 -18.42 40.06
C ARG A 421 3.22 -17.74 41.32
N ASP A 422 4.03 -17.54 42.36
CA ASP A 422 3.58 -17.06 43.68
C ASP A 422 3.34 -15.55 43.79
N ARG A 423 3.48 -14.76 42.71
CA ARG A 423 3.15 -13.33 42.76
C ARG A 423 1.70 -13.08 42.40
N GLY A 424 0.80 -13.35 43.34
CA GLY A 424 -0.56 -12.81 43.30
C GLY A 424 -0.53 -11.28 43.19
N GLY A 425 -1.37 -10.72 42.31
CA GLY A 425 -1.52 -9.27 42.12
C GLY A 425 -1.07 -8.75 40.75
N PHE A 426 -1.01 -7.42 40.62
CA PHE A 426 -0.70 -6.69 39.38
C PHE A 426 0.63 -7.10 38.72
N SER A 427 1.61 -7.54 39.53
CA SER A 427 2.90 -8.04 39.02
C SER A 427 2.76 -9.35 38.24
N GLY A 428 1.88 -10.27 38.64
CA GLY A 428 1.66 -11.52 37.91
C GLY A 428 1.06 -11.25 36.54
N LEU A 429 0.02 -10.40 36.49
CA LEU A 429 -0.65 -10.00 35.25
C LEU A 429 0.32 -9.33 34.25
N ILE A 430 1.22 -8.46 34.71
CA ILE A 430 2.23 -7.84 33.86
C ILE A 430 3.18 -8.88 33.29
N MET A 431 3.63 -9.83 34.10
CA MET A 431 4.60 -10.84 33.66
C MET A 431 3.97 -11.82 32.67
N ASP A 432 2.71 -12.20 32.86
CA ASP A 432 1.96 -13.03 31.91
C ASP A 432 1.72 -12.29 30.59
N LEU A 433 1.35 -11.01 30.66
CA LEU A 433 1.20 -10.16 29.47
C LEU A 433 2.54 -10.01 28.72
N LEU A 434 3.64 -9.79 29.46
CA LEU A 434 4.98 -9.65 28.89
C LEU A 434 5.44 -10.97 28.26
N ALA A 435 5.16 -12.10 28.90
CA ALA A 435 5.45 -13.44 28.37
C ALA A 435 4.73 -13.70 27.05
N VAL A 436 3.42 -13.44 27.00
CA VAL A 436 2.61 -13.57 25.78
C VAL A 436 3.11 -12.61 24.69
N LEU A 437 3.42 -11.36 25.06
CA LEU A 437 3.94 -10.36 24.12
C LEU A 437 5.30 -10.78 23.54
N LEU A 438 6.25 -11.17 24.38
CA LEU A 438 7.61 -11.50 23.95
C LEU A 438 7.68 -12.83 23.20
N LEU A 439 6.96 -13.86 23.63
CA LEU A 439 7.03 -15.18 23.01
C LEU A 439 6.13 -15.32 21.80
N GLN A 440 4.92 -14.75 21.82
CA GLN A 440 3.94 -14.95 20.76
C GLN A 440 3.85 -13.75 19.84
N ALA A 441 3.76 -12.53 20.39
CA ALA A 441 3.59 -11.34 19.56
C ALA A 441 4.87 -10.95 18.82
N LEU A 442 6.04 -11.03 19.46
CA LEU A 442 7.31 -10.60 18.85
C LEU A 442 7.67 -11.40 17.58
N PRO A 443 7.58 -12.74 17.55
CA PRO A 443 7.79 -13.50 16.31
C PRO A 443 6.78 -13.14 15.22
N CYS A 444 5.50 -12.94 15.59
CA CYS A 444 4.47 -12.49 14.64
C CYS A 444 4.81 -11.12 14.03
N ILE A 445 5.16 -10.14 14.89
CA ILE A 445 5.54 -8.79 14.50
C ILE A 445 6.80 -8.84 13.61
N PHE A 446 7.80 -9.63 13.99
CA PHE A 446 9.03 -9.79 13.22
C PHE A 446 8.79 -10.43 11.85
N GLY A 447 7.96 -11.48 11.79
CA GLY A 447 7.54 -12.09 10.52
C GLY A 447 6.82 -11.11 9.59
N ASN A 448 5.89 -10.33 10.14
CA ASN A 448 5.20 -9.27 9.39
C ASN A 448 6.15 -8.15 8.96
N LEU A 449 7.14 -7.79 9.79
CA LEU A 449 8.15 -6.79 9.48
C LEU A 449 9.08 -7.24 8.35
N ILE A 450 9.50 -8.52 8.34
CA ILE A 450 10.28 -9.08 7.24
C ILE A 450 9.48 -9.02 5.94
N LEU A 451 8.20 -9.40 5.95
CA LEU A 451 7.34 -9.29 4.77
C LEU A 451 7.24 -7.84 4.29
N PHE A 452 7.06 -6.91 5.22
CA PHE A 452 6.98 -5.47 4.95
C PHE A 452 8.27 -4.92 4.31
N ALA A 453 9.44 -5.34 4.80
CA ALA A 453 10.73 -4.89 4.29
C ALA A 453 11.12 -5.55 2.96
N SER A 454 10.83 -6.85 2.80
CA SER A 454 11.29 -7.64 1.65
C SER A 454 10.43 -7.46 0.40
N THR A 455 9.10 -7.34 0.54
CA THR A 455 8.19 -7.29 -0.61
C THR A 455 8.45 -6.11 -1.56
N PRO A 456 8.67 -4.87 -1.09
CA PRO A 456 9.05 -3.74 -1.94
C PRO A 456 10.34 -3.98 -2.72
N VAL A 457 11.36 -4.52 -2.05
CA VAL A 457 12.66 -4.83 -2.63
C VAL A 457 12.52 -5.89 -3.71
N LEU A 458 11.71 -6.94 -3.46
CA LEU A 458 11.42 -7.97 -4.46
C LEU A 458 10.65 -7.39 -5.67
N ALA A 459 9.71 -6.48 -5.44
CA ALA A 459 8.99 -5.81 -6.51
C ALA A 459 9.92 -4.94 -7.39
N ASP A 460 10.87 -4.23 -6.78
CA ASP A 460 11.86 -3.42 -7.50
C ASP A 460 12.85 -4.23 -8.32
N VAL A 461 13.42 -5.26 -7.68
CA VAL A 461 14.50 -6.02 -8.28
C VAL A 461 13.97 -6.98 -9.34
N LEU A 462 12.84 -7.65 -9.07
CA LEU A 462 12.35 -8.74 -9.90
C LEU A 462 11.27 -8.34 -10.90
N GLU A 463 10.22 -7.60 -10.49
CA GLU A 463 8.95 -7.54 -11.23
C GLU A 463 8.94 -6.59 -12.44
N ARG A 464 9.79 -5.57 -12.47
CA ARG A 464 9.94 -4.62 -13.59
C ARG A 464 8.59 -4.07 -14.09
N HIS A 465 7.84 -3.46 -13.17
CA HIS A 465 6.55 -2.83 -13.47
C HIS A 465 6.71 -1.67 -14.47
N PRO A 466 5.73 -1.44 -15.36
CA PRO A 466 5.77 -0.32 -16.30
C PRO A 466 5.37 1.02 -15.69
N THR A 467 4.70 1.01 -14.53
CA THR A 467 4.27 2.22 -13.81
C THR A 467 4.47 2.08 -12.30
N TYR A 468 4.62 3.19 -11.57
CA TYR A 468 4.64 3.19 -10.11
C TYR A 468 3.29 2.73 -9.56
N SER A 469 2.18 3.13 -10.17
CA SER A 469 0.84 2.65 -9.86
C SER A 469 0.70 1.13 -9.83
N ASP A 470 1.19 0.46 -10.87
CA ASP A 470 1.07 -1.00 -10.98
C ASP A 470 2.02 -1.69 -9.99
N ARG A 471 3.20 -1.11 -9.75
CA ARG A 471 4.12 -1.55 -8.68
C ARG A 471 3.47 -1.43 -7.30
N GLU A 472 2.94 -0.26 -6.97
CA GLU A 472 2.22 -0.01 -5.71
C GLU A 472 1.07 -0.99 -5.53
N ALA A 473 0.31 -1.26 -6.59
CA ALA A 473 -0.80 -2.17 -6.53
C ALA A 473 -0.38 -3.65 -6.38
N SER A 474 0.75 -4.06 -6.96
CA SER A 474 1.35 -5.38 -6.75
C SER A 474 1.84 -5.54 -5.31
N VAL A 475 2.60 -4.55 -4.80
CA VAL A 475 3.11 -4.52 -3.42
C VAL A 475 1.95 -4.55 -2.42
N PHE A 476 0.94 -3.69 -2.62
CA PHE A 476 -0.29 -3.67 -1.82
C PHE A 476 -0.97 -5.05 -1.79
N ALA A 477 -1.20 -5.67 -2.95
CA ALA A 477 -1.92 -6.94 -3.03
C ALA A 477 -1.14 -8.08 -2.34
N LYS A 478 0.17 -8.16 -2.54
CA LYS A 478 1.03 -9.17 -1.90
C LYS A 478 1.08 -9.00 -0.40
N LEU A 479 1.39 -7.79 0.08
CA LEU A 479 1.47 -7.51 1.51
C LEU A 479 0.15 -7.81 2.20
N LEU A 480 -0.95 -7.32 1.65
CA LEU A 480 -2.28 -7.57 2.20
C LEU A 480 -2.56 -9.08 2.26
N PHE A 481 -2.42 -9.79 1.14
CA PHE A 481 -2.72 -11.22 1.07
C PHE A 481 -1.87 -12.02 2.07
N PHE A 482 -0.55 -11.87 2.03
CA PHE A 482 0.33 -12.66 2.87
C PHE A 482 0.22 -12.28 4.35
N GLN A 483 0.00 -11.00 4.69
CA GLN A 483 -0.20 -10.62 6.08
C GLN A 483 -1.55 -11.11 6.64
N VAL A 484 -2.62 -11.06 5.85
CA VAL A 484 -3.92 -11.63 6.23
C VAL A 484 -3.81 -13.14 6.41
N VAL A 485 -3.24 -13.85 5.43
CA VAL A 485 -3.05 -15.31 5.51
C VAL A 485 -2.17 -15.68 6.70
N ASN A 486 -1.03 -15.02 6.88
CA ASN A 486 -0.14 -15.29 8.03
C ASN A 486 -0.87 -15.08 9.36
N THR A 487 -1.67 -14.02 9.47
CA THR A 487 -2.46 -13.72 10.67
C THR A 487 -3.53 -14.77 10.93
N VAL A 488 -4.36 -15.04 9.93
CA VAL A 488 -5.48 -15.98 10.04
C VAL A 488 -4.93 -17.37 10.32
N ALA A 489 -3.89 -17.81 9.59
CA ALA A 489 -3.25 -19.10 9.80
C ALA A 489 -2.67 -19.21 11.23
N SER A 490 -2.01 -18.16 11.73
CA SER A 490 -1.51 -18.12 13.11
C SER A 490 -2.62 -18.30 14.15
N ALA A 491 -3.78 -17.69 13.93
CA ALA A 491 -4.95 -17.88 14.79
C ALA A 491 -5.56 -19.28 14.66
N MET A 492 -5.57 -19.83 13.45
CA MET A 492 -6.12 -21.17 13.16
C MET A 492 -5.24 -22.30 13.69
N ILE A 493 -3.92 -22.10 13.84
CA ILE A 493 -3.03 -23.12 14.41
C ILE A 493 -3.48 -23.57 15.81
N PHE A 494 -4.09 -22.68 16.59
CA PHE A 494 -4.64 -23.03 17.91
C PHE A 494 -5.79 -24.04 17.83
N LEU A 495 -6.45 -24.20 16.68
CA LEU A 495 -7.45 -25.27 16.50
C LEU A 495 -6.83 -26.66 16.66
N SER A 496 -5.55 -26.84 16.30
CA SER A 496 -4.87 -28.13 16.51
C SER A 496 -4.74 -28.48 18.00
N VAL A 497 -4.58 -27.46 18.85
CA VAL A 497 -4.48 -27.61 20.31
C VAL A 497 -5.86 -27.87 20.92
N THR A 498 -6.93 -27.31 20.35
CA THR A 498 -8.29 -27.42 20.88
C THR A 498 -9.12 -28.57 20.30
N GLY A 499 -8.48 -29.53 19.63
CA GLY A 499 -9.18 -30.68 19.04
C GLY A 499 -10.06 -30.31 17.84
N GLY A 500 -9.68 -29.28 17.09
CA GLY A 500 -10.33 -28.85 15.85
C GLY A 500 -11.56 -27.97 16.02
N ILE A 501 -11.89 -27.55 17.25
CA ILE A 501 -13.08 -26.75 17.54
C ILE A 501 -12.72 -25.35 18.09
N PHE A 502 -13.55 -24.36 17.77
CA PHE A 502 -13.49 -23.01 18.37
C PHE A 502 -14.19 -23.04 19.74
N GLY A 503 -13.72 -23.92 20.63
CA GLY A 503 -14.22 -24.02 22.00
C GLY A 503 -13.61 -22.95 22.90
N ARG A 504 -13.98 -22.96 24.18
CA ARG A 504 -13.54 -21.99 25.19
C ARG A 504 -12.02 -21.84 25.29
N SER A 505 -11.28 -22.95 25.18
CA SER A 505 -9.82 -22.97 25.13
C SER A 505 -9.22 -22.23 23.92
N TRP A 506 -9.94 -22.19 22.79
CA TRP A 506 -9.49 -21.41 21.64
C TRP A 506 -9.66 -19.92 21.91
N TYR A 507 -10.77 -19.50 22.55
CA TYR A 507 -10.98 -18.10 22.90
C TYR A 507 -9.92 -17.59 23.88
N SER A 508 -9.53 -18.39 24.88
CA SER A 508 -8.50 -18.01 25.85
C SER A 508 -7.10 -17.92 25.24
N LEU A 509 -6.76 -18.80 24.29
CA LEU A 509 -5.45 -18.82 23.62
C LEU A 509 -5.48 -18.08 22.29
N GLY A 510 -6.08 -18.68 21.26
CA GLY A 510 -6.13 -18.14 19.90
C GLY A 510 -6.88 -16.80 19.81
N GLY A 511 -8.01 -16.67 20.50
CA GLY A 511 -8.77 -15.43 20.57
C GLY A 511 -7.97 -14.31 21.25
N ALA A 512 -7.24 -14.61 22.32
CA ALA A 512 -6.33 -13.67 22.96
C ALA A 512 -5.16 -13.29 22.05
N THR A 513 -4.59 -14.25 21.30
CA THR A 513 -3.54 -13.97 20.31
C THR A 513 -4.06 -13.04 19.22
N VAL A 514 -5.25 -13.29 18.66
CA VAL A 514 -5.88 -12.36 17.70
C VAL A 514 -6.08 -10.98 18.35
N ALA A 515 -6.72 -10.91 19.52
CA ALA A 515 -6.98 -9.64 20.18
C ALA A 515 -5.70 -8.88 20.62
N THR A 516 -4.60 -9.57 20.92
CA THR A 516 -3.35 -8.95 21.39
C THR A 516 -2.40 -8.63 20.25
N VAL A 517 -2.16 -9.59 19.35
CA VAL A 517 -1.23 -9.47 18.22
C VAL A 517 -1.84 -8.61 17.11
N MET A 518 -3.13 -8.80 16.80
CA MET A 518 -3.85 -7.95 15.84
C MET A 518 -4.45 -6.70 16.46
N GLY A 519 -4.73 -6.70 17.76
CA GLY A 519 -5.26 -5.52 18.43
C GLY A 519 -4.22 -4.41 18.61
N PRO A 520 -4.44 -3.50 19.58
CA PRO A 520 -3.66 -2.27 19.73
C PRO A 520 -2.16 -2.53 19.75
N LEU A 521 -1.68 -3.56 20.44
CA LEU A 521 -0.27 -3.66 20.82
C LEU A 521 0.67 -4.04 19.68
N GLY A 522 0.27 -4.86 18.71
CA GLY A 522 1.12 -5.28 17.60
C GLY A 522 1.03 -4.33 16.40
N ASP A 523 0.17 -4.69 15.45
CA ASP A 523 0.14 -4.02 14.15
C ASP A 523 -0.54 -2.65 14.17
N ALA A 524 -1.40 -2.35 15.16
CA ALA A 524 -2.12 -1.07 15.24
C ALA A 524 -1.29 0.06 15.90
N LEU A 525 -0.51 -0.24 16.94
CA LEU A 525 0.33 0.76 17.62
C LEU A 525 1.79 0.63 17.22
N VAL A 526 2.42 -0.54 17.28
CA VAL A 526 3.88 -0.64 17.10
C VAL A 526 4.28 -0.23 15.68
N ILE A 527 3.61 -0.76 14.65
CA ILE A 527 3.94 -0.43 13.26
C ILE A 527 3.66 1.07 12.97
N PRO A 528 2.43 1.60 13.14
CA PRO A 528 2.17 3.01 12.86
C PRO A 528 2.94 3.97 13.76
N THR A 529 3.18 3.65 15.03
CA THR A 529 3.92 4.53 15.94
C THR A 529 5.42 4.50 15.64
N LEU A 530 6.05 3.32 15.59
CA LEU A 530 7.50 3.24 15.43
C LEU A 530 7.96 3.50 13.99
N LEU A 531 7.27 2.93 13.00
CA LEU A 531 7.67 3.01 11.60
C LEU A 531 7.13 4.26 10.91
N ASP A 532 5.90 4.67 11.21
CA ASP A 532 5.27 5.80 10.51
C ASP A 532 5.38 7.12 11.27
N TRP A 533 5.05 7.16 12.56
CA TRP A 533 5.09 8.39 13.36
C TRP A 533 6.52 8.77 13.72
N ILE A 534 7.22 7.92 14.46
CA ILE A 534 8.62 8.15 14.85
C ILE A 534 9.50 8.07 13.60
N SER A 535 9.17 7.13 12.71
CA SER A 535 9.86 6.92 11.44
C SER A 535 11.37 6.89 11.64
N LEU A 536 11.88 5.91 12.41
CA LEU A 536 13.29 5.78 12.85
C LEU A 536 14.34 6.04 11.75
N ASN A 537 14.00 5.77 10.49
CA ASN A 537 14.84 6.10 9.34
C ASN A 537 15.09 7.62 9.18
N THR A 538 14.11 8.46 9.51
CA THR A 538 14.19 9.93 9.42
C THR A 538 15.28 10.52 10.34
N PRO A 539 15.30 10.26 11.66
CA PRO A 539 16.37 10.76 12.50
C PRO A 539 17.74 10.16 12.11
N ILE A 540 17.81 8.89 11.72
CA ILE A 540 19.06 8.29 11.22
C ILE A 540 19.55 9.05 9.97
N ARG A 541 18.69 9.27 8.98
CA ARG A 541 19.03 10.01 7.77
C ARG A 541 19.43 11.46 8.06
N ARG A 542 18.68 12.17 8.92
CA ARG A 542 18.89 13.60 9.19
C ARG A 542 20.01 13.91 10.17
N TYR A 543 20.23 13.06 11.19
CA TYR A 543 21.21 13.31 12.25
C TYR A 543 22.49 12.49 12.08
N LEU A 544 22.44 11.30 11.47
CA LEU A 544 23.63 10.44 11.29
C LEU A 544 24.19 10.51 9.86
N LEU A 545 23.34 10.38 8.84
CA LEU A 545 23.81 10.28 7.44
C LEU A 545 23.98 11.64 6.75
N ALA A 546 23.09 12.59 7.01
CA ALA A 546 23.12 13.92 6.40
C ALA A 546 24.39 14.72 6.73
N PRO A 547 24.85 14.80 8.00
CA PRO A 547 26.09 15.52 8.31
C PRO A 547 27.36 14.94 7.66
N ARG A 548 27.28 13.69 7.17
CA ARG A 548 28.38 12.98 6.50
C ARG A 548 28.38 13.19 4.99
N GLN A 549 27.38 13.89 4.42
CA GLN A 549 27.34 14.15 2.98
C GLN A 549 28.35 15.21 2.57
N LYS A 550 28.94 15.04 1.39
CA LYS A 550 29.96 15.95 0.84
C LYS A 550 29.37 17.18 0.13
N THR A 551 28.11 17.11 -0.28
CA THR A 551 27.44 18.13 -1.10
C THR A 551 26.09 18.50 -0.52
N GLN A 552 25.70 19.78 -0.62
CA GLN A 552 24.40 20.26 -0.16
C GLN A 552 23.24 19.47 -0.78
N GLN A 553 23.27 19.21 -2.08
CA GLN A 553 22.21 18.48 -2.79
C GLN A 553 21.99 17.05 -2.24
N ARG A 554 23.05 16.29 -2.00
CA ARG A 554 22.93 14.94 -1.37
C ARG A 554 22.38 15.02 0.04
N MET A 555 22.73 16.07 0.78
CA MET A 555 22.17 16.29 2.11
C MET A 555 20.69 16.67 2.04
N ASP A 556 20.30 17.53 1.10
CA ASP A 556 18.89 17.90 0.86
C ASP A 556 18.06 16.65 0.50
N ARG A 557 18.58 15.77 -0.36
CA ARG A 557 17.97 14.46 -0.69
C ARG A 557 17.78 13.57 0.54
N LEU A 558 18.62 13.68 1.58
CA LEU A 558 18.43 12.92 2.83
C LEU A 558 17.39 13.55 3.77
N PHE A 559 17.13 14.85 3.65
CA PHE A 559 16.07 15.53 4.40
C PHE A 559 14.69 15.32 3.78
N ILE A 560 14.64 15.19 2.45
CA ILE A 560 13.44 14.85 1.68
C ILE A 560 13.14 13.35 1.87
N LYS A 561 11.98 13.05 2.47
CA LYS A 561 11.47 11.69 2.62
C LYS A 561 10.55 11.41 1.44
N ASP A 562 11.04 10.61 0.51
CA ASP A 562 10.24 10.17 -0.61
C ASP A 562 9.03 9.37 -0.12
N SER A 563 7.89 9.61 -0.77
CA SER A 563 6.60 9.04 -0.40
C SER A 563 6.24 7.80 -1.22
N ASP A 564 7.19 7.32 -2.03
CA ASP A 564 7.12 6.06 -2.76
C ASP A 564 6.58 4.93 -1.89
N LEU A 565 5.50 4.27 -2.36
CA LEU A 565 4.82 3.17 -1.68
C LEU A 565 4.15 3.51 -0.34
N TYR A 566 4.24 4.74 0.17
CA TYR A 566 3.68 5.12 1.46
C TYR A 566 2.20 4.73 1.54
N LEU A 567 1.41 5.12 0.54
CA LEU A 567 -0.02 4.86 0.56
C LEU A 567 -0.34 3.36 0.39
N ALA A 568 0.43 2.63 -0.42
CA ALA A 568 0.29 1.19 -0.56
C ALA A 568 0.46 0.46 0.78
N PHE A 569 1.46 0.85 1.59
CA PHE A 569 1.69 0.30 2.93
C PHE A 569 0.58 0.61 3.92
N ARG A 570 0.00 1.81 3.84
CA ARG A 570 -1.06 2.22 4.75
C ARG A 570 -2.40 1.58 4.41
N ILE A 571 -2.75 1.52 3.13
CA ILE A 571 -3.98 0.87 2.65
C ILE A 571 -3.91 -0.65 2.86
N GLN A 572 -2.76 -1.31 2.65
CA GLN A 572 -2.66 -2.76 2.92
C GLN A 572 -2.85 -3.07 4.42
N LEU A 573 -2.31 -2.23 5.31
CA LEU A 573 -2.49 -2.40 6.75
C LEU A 573 -3.96 -2.20 7.13
N ALA A 574 -4.59 -1.14 6.62
CA ALA A 574 -6.01 -0.91 6.82
C ALA A 574 -6.88 -2.06 6.27
N GLY A 575 -6.56 -2.57 5.07
CA GLY A 575 -7.23 -3.72 4.48
C GLY A 575 -7.10 -4.98 5.34
N LYS A 576 -5.93 -5.21 5.94
CA LYS A 576 -5.71 -6.30 6.89
C LYS A 576 -6.63 -6.18 8.09
N PHE A 577 -6.71 -5.00 8.71
CA PHE A 577 -7.62 -4.74 9.83
C PHE A 577 -9.09 -4.98 9.44
N VAL A 578 -9.50 -4.52 8.26
CA VAL A 578 -10.86 -4.78 7.74
C VAL A 578 -11.15 -6.28 7.67
N VAL A 579 -10.24 -7.07 7.07
CA VAL A 579 -10.43 -8.51 6.95
C VAL A 579 -10.48 -9.19 8.32
N VAL A 580 -9.50 -8.92 9.18
CA VAL A 580 -9.39 -9.57 10.49
C VAL A 580 -10.58 -9.21 11.39
N CYS A 581 -10.97 -7.93 11.46
CA CYS A 581 -12.09 -7.50 12.29
C CYS A 581 -13.42 -8.08 11.80
N LEU A 582 -13.60 -8.30 10.49
CA LEU A 582 -14.81 -8.92 9.96
C LEU A 582 -14.81 -10.43 10.16
N VAL A 583 -13.71 -11.11 9.81
CA VAL A 583 -13.58 -12.57 9.93
C VAL A 583 -13.72 -13.04 11.38
N PHE A 584 -13.19 -12.29 12.36
CA PHE A 584 -13.21 -12.67 13.78
C PHE A 584 -14.16 -11.83 14.63
N GLY A 585 -14.87 -10.85 14.06
CA GLY A 585 -15.63 -9.86 14.83
C GLY A 585 -16.80 -10.44 15.63
N SER A 586 -17.46 -11.47 15.11
CA SER A 586 -18.55 -12.17 15.84
C SER A 586 -18.02 -12.98 17.03
N ALA A 587 -16.84 -13.59 16.89
CA ALA A 587 -16.15 -14.25 17.99
C ALA A 587 -15.62 -13.24 19.02
N LEU A 588 -15.06 -12.12 18.54
CA LEU A 588 -14.38 -11.09 19.34
C LEU A 588 -14.94 -9.69 19.02
N PRO A 589 -16.12 -9.31 19.57
CA PRO A 589 -16.77 -8.03 19.24
C PRO A 589 -15.91 -6.78 19.50
N ILE A 590 -14.97 -6.86 20.44
CA ILE A 590 -14.01 -5.79 20.73
C ILE A 590 -13.16 -5.39 19.52
N LEU A 591 -12.98 -6.29 18.54
CA LEU A 591 -12.24 -5.99 17.31
C LEU A 591 -12.87 -4.85 16.51
N TYR A 592 -14.19 -4.65 16.58
CA TYR A 592 -14.82 -3.50 15.92
C TYR A 592 -14.39 -2.17 16.53
N LEU A 593 -14.22 -2.10 17.87
CA LEU A 593 -13.64 -0.93 18.53
C LEU A 593 -12.18 -0.72 18.10
N PHE A 594 -11.39 -1.79 18.01
CA PHE A 594 -10.01 -1.70 17.53
C PHE A 594 -9.92 -1.24 16.08
N GLY A 595 -10.83 -1.69 15.21
CA GLY A 595 -10.97 -1.17 13.86
C GLY A 595 -11.23 0.33 13.86
N ALA A 596 -12.20 0.81 14.65
CA ALA A 596 -12.50 2.23 14.77
C ALA A 596 -11.29 3.04 15.28
N LEU A 597 -10.65 2.59 16.37
CA LEU A 597 -9.47 3.23 16.92
C LEU A 597 -8.30 3.25 15.93
N PHE A 598 -8.09 2.17 15.18
CA PHE A 598 -7.07 2.09 14.13
C PHE A 598 -7.32 3.13 13.03
N PHE A 599 -8.55 3.25 12.51
CA PHE A 599 -8.85 4.23 11.47
C PHE A 599 -8.75 5.68 11.98
N SER A 600 -9.19 5.95 13.20
CA SER A 600 -9.05 7.27 13.84
C SER A 600 -7.58 7.64 14.06
N TYR A 601 -6.82 6.74 14.67
CA TYR A 601 -5.39 6.93 14.94
C TYR A 601 -4.58 7.02 13.65
N GLY A 602 -4.90 6.18 12.66
CA GLY A 602 -4.31 6.19 11.35
C GLY A 602 -4.49 7.53 10.65
N MET A 603 -5.68 8.13 10.75
CA MET A 603 -5.96 9.45 10.18
C MET A 603 -5.12 10.56 10.83
N LEU A 604 -4.83 10.47 12.13
CA LEU A 604 -3.93 11.40 12.82
C LEU A 604 -2.48 11.28 12.34
N ILE A 605 -1.97 10.03 12.24
CA ILE A 605 -0.63 9.75 11.73
C ILE A 605 -0.49 10.20 10.28
N ASP A 606 -1.42 9.80 9.43
CA ASP A 606 -1.37 10.08 7.99
C ASP A 606 -1.42 11.57 7.72
N ARG A 607 -2.28 12.31 8.45
CA ARG A 607 -2.31 13.76 8.42
C ARG A 607 -0.98 14.38 8.83
N HIS A 608 -0.36 13.93 9.92
CA HIS A 608 0.95 14.43 10.31
C HIS A 608 2.00 14.14 9.24
N ASN A 609 2.06 12.91 8.75
CA ASN A 609 3.07 12.47 7.82
C ASN A 609 2.96 13.16 6.47
N LEU A 610 1.77 13.22 5.88
CA LEU A 610 1.53 13.87 4.58
C LEU A 610 1.78 15.38 4.66
N LEU A 611 1.43 16.04 5.77
CA LEU A 611 1.58 17.49 5.90
C LEU A 611 2.97 17.94 6.39
N ARG A 612 3.77 17.07 7.01
CA ARG A 612 5.04 17.46 7.68
C ARG A 612 6.25 16.62 7.34
N ASN A 613 6.08 15.36 6.95
CA ASN A 613 7.20 14.44 6.76
C ASN A 613 7.41 14.04 5.31
N GLN A 614 6.35 13.83 4.54
CA GLN A 614 6.38 13.31 3.18
C GLN A 614 6.51 14.45 2.16
N CYS A 615 7.50 14.35 1.29
CA CYS A 615 7.73 15.27 0.20
C CYS A 615 8.62 14.59 -0.86
N PRO A 616 8.29 14.61 -2.17
CA PRO A 616 7.05 15.12 -2.77
C PRO A 616 5.83 14.32 -2.31
N PRO A 617 4.60 14.78 -2.61
CA PRO A 617 3.41 14.02 -2.24
C PRO A 617 3.34 12.65 -2.94
N PRO A 618 2.66 11.66 -2.34
CA PRO A 618 2.53 10.34 -2.93
C PRO A 618 1.94 10.41 -4.33
N ARG A 619 2.57 9.75 -5.30
CA ARG A 619 2.09 9.68 -6.71
C ARG A 619 0.93 8.70 -6.89
N THR A 620 0.29 8.31 -5.80
CA THR A 620 -0.64 7.19 -5.79
C THR A 620 -1.97 7.57 -6.43
N PHE A 621 -2.51 6.64 -7.22
CA PHE A 621 -3.80 6.79 -7.87
C PHE A 621 -4.94 6.24 -6.99
N PRO A 622 -6.18 6.73 -7.15
CA PRO A 622 -7.37 6.23 -6.45
C PRO A 622 -7.60 4.71 -6.59
N LYS A 623 -6.95 4.09 -7.58
CA LYS A 623 -7.00 2.65 -7.89
C LYS A 623 -6.72 1.77 -6.67
N LEU A 624 -5.81 2.16 -5.76
CA LEU A 624 -5.53 1.36 -4.56
C LEU A 624 -6.69 1.37 -3.57
N THR A 625 -7.17 2.55 -3.20
CA THR A 625 -8.33 2.73 -2.30
C THR A 625 -9.57 2.06 -2.88
N TRP A 626 -9.79 2.23 -4.19
CA TRP A 626 -10.85 1.54 -4.90
C TRP A 626 -10.71 0.02 -4.84
N ARG A 627 -9.51 -0.52 -5.03
CA ARG A 627 -9.27 -1.97 -4.90
C ARG A 627 -9.50 -2.45 -3.46
N ALA A 628 -9.05 -1.73 -2.45
CA ALA A 628 -9.30 -2.08 -1.05
C ALA A 628 -10.81 -2.12 -0.77
N HIS A 629 -11.54 -1.06 -1.13
CA HIS A 629 -12.95 -0.97 -0.83
C HIS A 629 -13.82 -1.90 -1.68
N THR A 630 -13.53 -2.07 -2.96
CA THR A 630 -14.39 -2.89 -3.82
C THR A 630 -14.00 -4.36 -3.84
N THR A 631 -12.73 -4.70 -3.56
CA THR A 631 -12.24 -6.11 -3.57
C THR A 631 -12.17 -6.68 -2.17
N VAL A 632 -11.42 -6.02 -1.30
CA VAL A 632 -11.00 -6.59 -0.02
C VAL A 632 -12.17 -6.56 0.96
N PHE A 633 -12.88 -5.43 1.00
CA PHE A 633 -14.00 -5.26 1.93
C PHE A 633 -15.17 -6.23 1.65
N PRO A 634 -15.61 -6.49 0.40
CA PRO A 634 -16.60 -7.55 0.14
C PRO A 634 -16.10 -8.94 0.51
N LEU A 635 -14.86 -9.28 0.19
CA LEU A 635 -14.29 -10.57 0.57
C LEU A 635 -14.25 -10.73 2.09
N ALA A 636 -13.97 -9.65 2.82
CA ALA A 636 -14.03 -9.63 4.27
C ALA A 636 -15.45 -9.82 4.81
N ILE A 637 -16.45 -9.18 4.20
CA ILE A 637 -17.88 -9.37 4.54
C ILE A 637 -18.29 -10.83 4.31
N VAL A 638 -17.89 -11.42 3.19
CA VAL A 638 -18.15 -12.85 2.94
C VAL A 638 -17.45 -13.73 3.97
N GLY A 639 -16.20 -13.40 4.31
CA GLY A 639 -15.48 -14.05 5.41
C GLY A 639 -16.23 -14.00 6.74
N HIS A 640 -16.83 -12.86 7.07
CA HIS A 640 -17.69 -12.71 8.26
C HIS A 640 -18.92 -13.63 8.19
N VAL A 641 -19.65 -13.63 7.06
CA VAL A 641 -20.83 -14.50 6.87
C VAL A 641 -20.46 -15.98 6.97
N CYS A 642 -19.29 -16.40 6.47
CA CYS A 642 -18.80 -17.77 6.62
C CYS A 642 -18.48 -18.12 8.09
N MET A 643 -17.73 -17.25 8.77
CA MET A 643 -17.13 -17.58 10.06
C MET A 643 -18.10 -17.45 11.23
N THR A 644 -19.04 -16.50 11.17
CA THR A 644 -20.01 -16.27 12.25
C THR A 644 -20.78 -17.55 12.63
N PRO A 645 -21.44 -18.28 11.70
CA PRO A 645 -22.11 -19.54 12.02
C PRO A 645 -21.17 -20.60 12.60
N ILE A 646 -19.93 -20.67 12.13
CA ILE A 646 -18.94 -21.65 12.59
C ILE A 646 -18.59 -21.40 14.06
N PHE A 647 -18.41 -20.14 14.47
CA PHE A 647 -18.12 -19.81 15.87
C PHE A 647 -19.27 -20.19 16.81
N PHE A 648 -20.52 -19.84 16.44
CA PHE A 648 -21.69 -20.23 17.21
C PHE A 648 -21.85 -21.76 17.27
N HIS A 649 -21.59 -22.46 16.16
CA HIS A 649 -21.64 -23.92 16.11
C HIS A 649 -20.65 -24.58 17.05
N HIS A 650 -19.38 -24.19 16.93
CA HIS A 650 -18.29 -24.82 17.66
C HIS A 650 -18.40 -24.55 19.16
N LEU A 651 -18.93 -23.40 19.56
CA LEU A 651 -19.20 -23.13 20.97
C LEU A 651 -20.30 -24.05 21.52
N ALA A 652 -21.41 -24.22 20.79
CA ALA A 652 -22.48 -25.14 21.20
C ALA A 652 -21.98 -26.59 21.30
N LEU A 653 -21.14 -27.03 20.36
CA LEU A 653 -20.50 -28.35 20.41
C LEU A 653 -19.53 -28.50 21.60
N SER A 654 -18.78 -27.44 21.93
CA SER A 654 -17.87 -27.43 23.09
C SER A 654 -18.64 -27.66 24.38
N ASP A 655 -19.72 -26.92 24.60
CA ASP A 655 -20.54 -27.04 25.82
C ASP A 655 -21.23 -28.43 25.90
N ALA A 656 -21.68 -28.97 24.76
CA ALA A 656 -22.24 -30.33 24.72
C ALA A 656 -21.21 -31.41 25.09
N ARG A 657 -19.96 -31.28 24.60
CA ARG A 657 -18.86 -32.20 24.96
C ARG A 657 -18.51 -32.10 26.44
N GLU A 658 -18.51 -30.90 27.01
CA GLU A 658 -18.25 -30.68 28.43
C GLU A 658 -19.30 -31.39 29.29
N LEU A 659 -20.59 -31.25 28.96
CA LEU A 659 -21.68 -31.94 29.65
C LEU A 659 -21.57 -33.47 29.56
N LEU A 660 -21.17 -34.00 28.41
CA LEU A 660 -20.95 -35.45 28.21
C LEU A 660 -19.71 -35.97 28.94
N SER A 661 -18.74 -35.12 29.25
CA SER A 661 -17.52 -35.48 29.95
C SER A 661 -17.68 -35.53 31.48
N LEU A 662 -18.77 -34.97 32.01
CA LEU A 662 -19.07 -35.07 33.44
C LEU A 662 -19.31 -36.54 33.80
N PRO A 663 -18.71 -37.05 34.91
CA PRO A 663 -18.94 -38.42 35.34
C PRO A 663 -20.45 -38.63 35.56
N PRO A 664 -20.98 -39.82 35.20
CA PRO A 664 -22.38 -40.11 35.46
C PRO A 664 -22.65 -39.88 36.95
N PRO A 665 -23.80 -39.25 37.31
CA PRO A 665 -24.12 -38.97 38.70
C PRO A 665 -24.01 -40.26 39.51
N SER A 666 -23.25 -40.23 40.61
CA SER A 666 -23.03 -41.39 41.46
C SER A 666 -24.38 -41.99 41.85
N SER A 667 -24.53 -43.29 41.59
CA SER A 667 -25.80 -44.03 41.56
C SER A 667 -26.45 -44.27 42.93
N SER A 668 -26.30 -43.35 43.90
CA SER A 668 -26.84 -43.49 45.25
C SER A 668 -28.25 -42.88 45.43
N ILE A 669 -28.87 -42.36 44.37
CA ILE A 669 -30.26 -41.87 44.41
C ILE A 669 -31.21 -42.99 43.94
N PRO A 670 -32.16 -43.46 44.77
CA PRO A 670 -33.07 -44.55 44.40
C PRO A 670 -33.93 -44.17 43.20
N VAL A 671 -33.85 -45.02 42.18
CA VAL A 671 -34.51 -44.92 40.88
C VAL A 671 -36.02 -45.12 41.05
N HIS A 672 -36.80 -44.03 41.14
CA HIS A 672 -38.26 -44.11 41.07
C HIS A 672 -38.95 -43.09 40.15
N ALA A 673 -38.20 -42.33 39.36
CA ALA A 673 -38.80 -41.51 38.29
C ALA A 673 -38.19 -41.88 36.94
N PRO A 674 -39.01 -42.17 35.90
CA PRO A 674 -38.49 -42.32 34.54
C PRO A 674 -37.78 -41.03 34.16
N ALA A 675 -36.49 -41.14 33.84
CA ALA A 675 -35.69 -40.00 33.42
C ALA A 675 -36.38 -39.33 32.22
N PRO A 676 -36.54 -38.00 32.21
CA PRO A 676 -36.99 -37.31 31.02
C PRO A 676 -36.04 -37.70 29.87
N PRO A 677 -36.57 -37.96 28.66
CA PRO A 677 -35.72 -38.32 27.54
C PRO A 677 -34.62 -37.28 27.41
N PRO A 678 -33.35 -37.69 27.16
CA PRO A 678 -32.27 -36.74 26.98
C PRO A 678 -32.74 -35.72 25.94
N PRO A 679 -32.58 -34.41 26.20
CA PRO A 679 -33.00 -33.40 25.24
C PRO A 679 -32.35 -33.78 23.92
N VAL A 680 -33.18 -34.18 22.95
CA VAL A 680 -32.74 -34.47 21.59
C VAL A 680 -32.27 -33.12 21.08
N LEU A 681 -30.98 -32.88 21.29
CA LEU A 681 -30.27 -31.70 20.85
C LEU A 681 -30.58 -31.60 19.37
N ALA A 682 -31.32 -30.54 18.98
CA ALA A 682 -31.70 -30.21 17.61
C ALA A 682 -30.47 -29.83 16.76
N THR A 683 -29.48 -30.71 16.79
CA THR A 683 -28.20 -30.69 16.09
C THR A 683 -28.41 -30.79 14.60
N ASP A 684 -29.47 -31.46 14.15
CA ASP A 684 -29.82 -31.54 12.73
C ASP A 684 -30.23 -30.18 12.16
N ASN A 685 -31.10 -29.42 12.82
CA ASN A 685 -31.54 -28.10 12.33
C ASN A 685 -30.40 -27.07 12.29
N PHE A 686 -29.50 -27.12 13.28
CA PHE A 686 -28.37 -26.21 13.36
C PHE A 686 -27.26 -26.56 12.36
N SER A 687 -26.96 -27.85 12.17
CA SER A 687 -25.98 -28.31 11.15
C SER A 687 -26.43 -27.95 9.74
N THR A 688 -27.75 -28.05 9.47
CA THR A 688 -28.31 -27.65 8.18
C THR A 688 -28.19 -26.13 7.96
N ALA A 689 -28.40 -25.31 8.99
CA ALA A 689 -28.23 -23.86 8.91
C ALA A 689 -26.77 -23.41 8.73
N VAL A 690 -25.82 -24.11 9.36
CA VAL A 690 -24.37 -23.88 9.19
C VAL A 690 -23.91 -24.29 7.80
N ILE A 691 -24.28 -25.48 7.33
CA ILE A 691 -24.00 -25.94 5.96
C ILE A 691 -24.61 -24.97 4.95
N PHE A 692 -25.84 -24.52 5.18
CA PHE A 692 -26.51 -23.54 4.33
C PHE A 692 -25.79 -22.20 4.29
N SER A 693 -25.33 -21.70 5.43
CA SER A 693 -24.59 -20.43 5.51
C SER A 693 -23.21 -20.52 4.85
N ILE A 694 -22.52 -21.67 5.01
CA ILE A 694 -21.25 -21.97 4.33
C ILE A 694 -21.47 -22.07 2.82
N VAL A 695 -22.51 -22.77 2.36
CA VAL A 695 -22.83 -22.88 0.93
C VAL A 695 -23.19 -21.52 0.35
N LEU A 696 -24.03 -20.74 1.02
CA LEU A 696 -24.41 -19.40 0.56
C LEU A 696 -23.21 -18.46 0.49
N ALA A 697 -22.32 -18.53 1.48
CA ALA A 697 -21.14 -17.68 1.52
C ALA A 697 -20.03 -18.14 0.54
N VAL A 698 -19.87 -19.45 0.32
CA VAL A 698 -18.99 -20.00 -0.72
C VAL A 698 -19.51 -19.65 -2.11
N VAL A 699 -20.82 -19.73 -2.34
CA VAL A 699 -21.43 -19.32 -3.61
C VAL A 699 -21.29 -17.81 -3.81
N ALA A 700 -21.58 -16.98 -2.81
CA ALA A 700 -21.37 -15.54 -2.89
C ALA A 700 -19.88 -15.18 -3.12
N ALA A 701 -18.95 -15.86 -2.44
CA ALA A 701 -17.51 -15.72 -2.65
C ALA A 701 -17.14 -16.08 -4.09
N LEU A 702 -17.58 -17.23 -4.59
CA LEU A 702 -17.33 -17.70 -5.95
C LEU A 702 -17.92 -16.74 -6.99
N VAL A 703 -19.13 -16.22 -6.77
CA VAL A 703 -19.75 -15.23 -7.66
C VAL A 703 -18.93 -13.95 -7.70
N ILE A 704 -18.54 -13.41 -6.54
CA ILE A 704 -17.71 -12.21 -6.46
C ILE A 704 -16.32 -12.45 -7.07
N LEU A 705 -15.72 -13.63 -6.85
CA LEU A 705 -14.40 -14.00 -7.33
C LEU A 705 -14.42 -14.23 -8.85
N VAL A 706 -15.42 -14.93 -9.38
CA VAL A 706 -15.63 -15.17 -10.82
C VAL A 706 -15.97 -13.85 -11.54
N TYR A 707 -16.86 -13.04 -10.97
CA TYR A 707 -17.18 -11.70 -11.46
C TYR A 707 -15.91 -10.85 -11.59
N ARG A 708 -15.07 -10.85 -10.55
CA ARG A 708 -13.87 -10.02 -10.50
C ARG A 708 -12.72 -10.57 -11.31
N PHE A 709 -12.36 -11.84 -11.16
CA PHE A 709 -11.30 -12.47 -11.94
C PHE A 709 -11.63 -12.40 -13.43
N GLY A 710 -12.89 -12.65 -13.78
CA GLY A 710 -13.44 -12.45 -15.12
C GLY A 710 -13.24 -11.03 -15.64
N ARG A 711 -13.63 -10.01 -14.87
CA ARG A 711 -13.58 -8.60 -15.28
C ARG A 711 -12.16 -8.01 -15.31
N THR A 712 -11.32 -8.30 -14.32
CA THR A 712 -10.01 -7.65 -14.17
C THR A 712 -8.86 -8.39 -14.86
N HIS A 713 -8.91 -9.71 -14.98
CA HIS A 713 -7.82 -10.50 -15.55
C HIS A 713 -8.16 -11.14 -16.89
N LEU A 714 -9.44 -11.45 -17.15
CA LEU A 714 -9.88 -12.07 -18.39
C LEU A 714 -10.58 -11.08 -19.35
N HIS A 715 -10.78 -9.83 -18.94
CA HIS A 715 -11.50 -8.80 -19.70
C HIS A 715 -12.89 -9.26 -20.20
N LEU A 716 -13.60 -10.08 -19.41
CA LEU A 716 -14.97 -10.49 -19.73
C LEU A 716 -15.89 -9.27 -19.78
N ASP A 717 -16.79 -9.22 -20.77
CA ASP A 717 -17.72 -8.10 -20.92
C ASP A 717 -18.80 -8.09 -19.82
N GLU A 718 -19.37 -6.92 -19.57
CA GLU A 718 -20.37 -6.72 -18.52
C GLU A 718 -21.61 -7.62 -18.70
N SER A 719 -21.99 -7.97 -19.92
CA SER A 719 -23.12 -8.89 -20.18
C SER A 719 -22.80 -10.36 -19.92
N THR A 720 -21.54 -10.75 -20.06
CA THR A 720 -21.04 -12.11 -19.80
C THR A 720 -20.89 -12.31 -18.31
N VAL A 721 -20.35 -11.28 -17.65
CA VAL A 721 -20.26 -11.20 -16.21
C VAL A 721 -21.66 -11.13 -15.60
N GLN A 722 -22.58 -10.33 -16.15
CA GLN A 722 -23.98 -10.26 -15.71
C GLN A 722 -24.67 -11.61 -15.90
N ARG A 723 -24.51 -12.29 -17.04
CA ARG A 723 -25.06 -13.65 -17.21
C ARG A 723 -24.51 -14.65 -16.19
N ALA A 724 -23.23 -14.56 -15.83
CA ALA A 724 -22.65 -15.41 -14.80
C ALA A 724 -23.20 -15.08 -13.40
N VAL A 725 -23.50 -13.81 -13.13
CA VAL A 725 -24.21 -13.37 -11.93
C VAL A 725 -25.64 -13.88 -11.94
N ASP A 726 -26.40 -13.67 -13.01
CA ASP A 726 -27.79 -14.10 -13.14
C ASP A 726 -27.91 -15.63 -12.96
N VAL A 727 -27.02 -16.42 -13.58
CA VAL A 727 -26.97 -17.89 -13.41
C VAL A 727 -26.68 -18.28 -11.96
N ALA A 728 -25.83 -17.52 -11.27
CA ALA A 728 -25.51 -17.80 -9.90
C ALA A 728 -26.59 -17.30 -8.92
N GLU A 729 -27.26 -16.19 -9.20
CA GLU A 729 -28.45 -15.72 -8.49
C GLU A 729 -29.56 -16.76 -8.59
N ASP A 730 -29.84 -17.28 -9.79
CA ASP A 730 -30.78 -18.39 -10.00
C ASP A 730 -30.39 -19.64 -9.21
N ALA A 731 -29.10 -20.00 -9.20
CA ALA A 731 -28.61 -21.15 -8.45
C ALA A 731 -28.74 -20.94 -6.92
N VAL A 732 -28.49 -19.73 -6.43
CA VAL A 732 -28.70 -19.35 -5.03
C VAL A 732 -30.18 -19.41 -4.69
N GLU A 733 -31.06 -18.81 -5.49
CA GLU A 733 -32.49 -18.79 -5.26
C GLU A 733 -33.07 -20.22 -5.22
N GLN A 734 -32.66 -21.08 -6.14
CA GLN A 734 -33.05 -22.50 -6.13
C GLN A 734 -32.54 -23.23 -4.88
N THR A 735 -31.33 -22.93 -4.43
CA THR A 735 -30.75 -23.52 -3.21
C THR A 735 -31.49 -23.04 -1.97
N ILE A 736 -31.85 -21.75 -1.88
CA ILE A 736 -32.68 -21.17 -0.82
C ILE A 736 -34.04 -21.85 -0.79
N LYS A 737 -34.72 -21.97 -1.94
CA LYS A 737 -36.03 -22.64 -2.05
C LYS A 737 -35.97 -24.09 -1.59
N ARG A 738 -34.94 -24.85 -1.98
CA ARG A 738 -34.74 -26.24 -1.55
C ARG A 738 -34.47 -26.33 -0.04
N ALA A 739 -33.62 -25.46 0.50
CA ALA A 739 -33.32 -25.45 1.93
C ALA A 739 -34.55 -25.06 2.76
N ALA A 740 -35.31 -24.04 2.34
CA ALA A 740 -36.56 -23.65 2.97
C ALA A 740 -37.58 -24.79 2.96
N SER A 741 -37.71 -25.51 1.84
CA SER A 741 -38.59 -26.69 1.77
C SER A 741 -38.12 -27.83 2.68
N GLY A 742 -36.81 -28.04 2.81
CA GLY A 742 -36.24 -29.04 3.72
C GLY A 742 -36.48 -28.70 5.19
N ALA A 743 -36.23 -27.43 5.56
CA ALA A 743 -36.47 -26.91 6.90
C ALA A 743 -37.96 -26.96 7.28
N GLN A 744 -38.86 -26.59 6.36
CA GLN A 744 -40.30 -26.71 6.55
C GLN A 744 -40.71 -28.17 6.77
N SER A 745 -40.18 -29.11 5.98
CA SER A 745 -40.49 -30.55 6.15
C SER A 745 -39.98 -31.13 7.48
N LEU A 746 -38.87 -30.59 8.01
CA LEU A 746 -38.34 -30.96 9.32
C LEU A 746 -39.20 -30.36 10.44
N PHE A 747 -39.66 -29.13 10.26
CA PHE A 747 -40.58 -28.46 11.19
C PHE A 747 -41.94 -29.17 11.25
N ASP A 748 -42.46 -29.61 10.11
CA ASP A 748 -43.73 -30.35 10.01
C ASP A 748 -43.63 -31.77 10.61
N ARG A 749 -42.41 -32.33 10.72
CA ARG A 749 -42.15 -33.65 11.34
C ARG A 749 -41.81 -33.58 12.84
N ALA A 750 -41.47 -32.40 13.36
CA ALA A 750 -41.14 -32.23 14.77
C ALA A 750 -42.27 -32.64 15.76
N PRO A 751 -43.58 -32.45 15.47
CA PRO A 751 -44.67 -32.91 16.34
C PRO A 751 -44.90 -34.42 16.34
N LEU A 752 -44.26 -35.17 15.43
CA LEU A 752 -44.36 -36.65 15.35
C LEU A 752 -43.21 -37.36 16.06
N LEU A 753 -42.19 -36.61 16.52
CA LEU A 753 -40.99 -37.10 17.21
C LEU A 753 -40.93 -36.69 18.69
N ALA A 754 -41.79 -35.76 19.12
CA ALA A 754 -42.07 -35.44 20.52
C ALA A 754 -43.31 -36.24 20.98
#